data_AF-A0A2V8X153-F1
#
_entry.id   AF-A0A2V8X153-F1
#
_cell.length_a   1.000
_cell.length_b   1.000
_cell.length_c   1.000
_cell.angle_alpha   90.00
_cell.angle_beta   90.00
_cell.angle_gamma   90.00
#
_symmetry.space_group_name_H-M   'P 1'
#
loop_
_entity.id
_entity.type
_entity.pdbx_description
1 polymer ?
#
loop_
_entity_poly.entity_id
_entity_poly.type
_entity_poly.pdbx_seq_one_letter_code
_entity_poly.pdbx_strand_id
1 'polypeptide(L)'
;IDGTGQSIAIVARTNINLSDIQVFRLAFGLPSNDPQIILDGPDPGNFFGLEEAEADLDVEWSGAVAPKATIKLVVSASTNATDGVDLSALYIVDNNLAPILSASFGACEAGLGQTETAFINNLWEQAAAQGITVVVASGDTGAAGCDFPEGQPATHGLAVNGLASTPFNVAAGGTQFNENGADSTYWAATNGPDQSSALGYIPETAWNESCADPTQCGFFTLFATGGGPSQLYSKPSWQTGPGVPTDGKRDLPDVSLNAAGQHDGYLLCQDGFCLTDGQGQLIEAEVVGGTSAAAPTFAGIMALVLQKANSRQGQADFVLYPLAAGQTAANCNASTGPQSTCIFNDTTQGNNSVPGQTGFPAIAGYDMATGLGSINAANLVAGWQNVTNTFRATSTALQLTPNSVTHGQPVTASVTVAPATGTGTPTGGVALLTGGPQTVNLGSLTSGSISSPVTTLPGGSYSVTASYGGDGTFGASVSSGVPLTVNSEPSKMTFTSSAASTTFSNFLFLEVGVSGVSQQGAATGTVSFSDTFNGSTTNLLTAPLNVQGNASITVTSLAIGSHSLNASYSGDPSFQPSSAGPVSVTITKGTTETFLFAPTGALPNSPVTLEAIVFPNGTAGPTGTVQFLDGTTALGNPVQIQNLFAVITLPQLANGAHSVTAVYSGDSNFNGSTSPPSKLFVGIPDFQIAVNPGNLTVTAAAPGRATVLLSPGPGIGFFGNVSLACSGLPAGATCSFQPAQLLLDGFDSMTTALTITRSAQASLRAASTVPLRKLPLSLGGLSAAAGLFLFASRRKPHSGFLCAILVLICSLGVCAGCGGSSGSAAPPGPPPATATIVTVTASGGSGSLAVSHSVTLAVTLQ
;
A
#
# COMPACT_ATOMS: atom_id res chain seq x y z
N ILE A 1 28.97 14.68 20.02
CA ILE A 1 27.65 15.21 19.61
C ILE A 1 26.81 14.00 19.24
N ASP A 2 25.56 14.00 19.66
CA ASP A 2 24.66 12.84 19.66
C ASP A 2 23.17 13.26 19.56
N GLY A 3 22.91 14.53 19.24
CA GLY A 3 21.57 15.09 19.17
C GLY A 3 21.00 15.55 20.50
N THR A 4 21.74 15.44 21.62
CA THR A 4 21.24 15.86 22.94
C THR A 4 20.67 17.29 22.92
N GLY A 5 19.45 17.43 23.42
CA GLY A 5 18.74 18.71 23.51
C GLY A 5 18.10 19.18 22.20
N GLN A 6 18.18 18.39 21.13
CA GLN A 6 17.49 18.63 19.87
C GLN A 6 16.28 17.71 19.72
N SER A 7 15.39 18.05 18.79
CA SER A 7 14.27 17.21 18.41
C SER A 7 14.09 17.20 16.90
N ILE A 8 13.54 16.11 16.39
CA ILE A 8 13.22 15.92 14.97
C ILE A 8 11.74 15.56 14.92
N ALA A 9 10.96 16.26 14.10
CA ALA A 9 9.59 15.88 13.82
C ALA A 9 9.51 15.13 12.49
N ILE A 10 8.77 14.03 12.48
CA ILE A 10 8.60 13.15 11.33
C ILE A 10 7.13 13.20 10.93
N VAL A 11 6.86 13.40 9.65
CA VAL A 11 5.50 13.32 9.11
C VAL A 11 5.12 11.85 8.95
N ALA A 12 3.93 11.48 9.40
CA ALA A 12 3.39 10.14 9.20
C ALA A 12 1.88 10.20 9.06
N ARG A 13 1.31 9.17 8.43
CA ARG A 13 -0.14 8.95 8.35
C ARG A 13 -0.61 7.64 8.98
N THR A 14 0.34 6.91 9.55
CA THR A 14 0.10 5.67 10.29
C THR A 14 0.87 5.69 11.60
N ASN A 15 0.38 4.93 12.57
CA ASN A 15 1.07 4.67 13.82
C ASN A 15 2.06 3.51 13.65
N ILE A 16 3.05 3.41 14.53
CA ILE A 16 4.08 2.36 14.53
C ILE A 16 3.94 1.46 15.74
N ASN A 17 4.52 0.27 15.68
CA ASN A 17 4.69 -0.56 16.87
C ASN A 17 5.99 -0.20 17.62
N LEU A 18 5.85 0.41 18.80
CA LEU A 18 7.00 0.85 19.63
C LEU A 18 8.01 -0.28 19.95
N SER A 19 7.60 -1.55 19.94
CA SER A 19 8.54 -2.65 20.16
C SER A 19 9.60 -2.74 19.08
N ASP A 20 9.27 -2.37 17.84
CA ASP A 20 10.19 -2.50 16.70
C ASP A 20 11.34 -1.51 16.87
N ILE A 21 11.04 -0.25 17.19
CA ILE A 21 12.03 0.77 17.53
C ILE A 21 12.89 0.36 18.73
N GLN A 22 12.30 -0.23 19.77
CA GLN A 22 13.05 -0.67 20.95
C GLN A 22 14.02 -1.81 20.62
N VAL A 23 13.59 -2.75 19.79
CA VAL A 23 14.44 -3.87 19.33
C VAL A 23 15.53 -3.37 18.40
N PHE A 24 15.23 -2.48 17.46
CA PHE A 24 16.23 -1.82 16.62
C PHE A 24 17.32 -1.17 17.47
N ARG A 25 16.92 -0.34 18.42
CA ARG A 25 17.88 0.35 19.28
C ARG A 25 18.73 -0.63 20.08
N LEU A 26 18.15 -1.72 20.58
CA LEU A 26 18.91 -2.77 21.26
C LEU A 26 19.90 -3.46 20.32
N ALA A 27 19.46 -3.85 19.12
CA ALA A 27 20.26 -4.57 18.14
C ALA A 27 21.47 -3.78 17.64
N PHE A 28 21.34 -2.45 17.54
CA PHE A 28 22.42 -1.54 17.15
C PHE A 28 23.20 -0.95 18.35
N GLY A 29 22.94 -1.41 19.57
CA GLY A 29 23.64 -0.93 20.77
C GLY A 29 23.36 0.55 21.11
N LEU A 30 22.23 1.09 20.66
CA LEU A 30 21.78 2.46 20.90
C LEU A 30 21.13 2.60 22.29
N PRO A 31 21.22 3.78 22.94
CA PRO A 31 20.56 4.01 24.23
C PRO A 31 19.03 3.96 24.10
N SER A 32 18.29 3.47 25.10
CA SER A 32 16.82 3.55 25.09
C SER A 32 16.35 5.02 24.97
N ASN A 33 15.48 5.28 23.99
CA ASN A 33 14.93 6.60 23.68
C ASN A 33 13.74 6.42 22.73
N ASP A 34 12.56 6.17 23.29
CA ASP A 34 11.35 5.93 22.50
C ASP A 34 10.86 7.24 21.85
N PRO A 35 10.29 7.17 20.64
CA PRO A 35 9.71 8.34 19.98
C PRO A 35 8.46 8.84 20.73
N GLN A 36 8.20 10.14 20.62
CA GLN A 36 6.94 10.74 21.04
C GLN A 36 5.93 10.67 19.89
N ILE A 37 4.93 9.82 20.02
CA ILE A 37 3.80 9.76 19.07
C ILE A 37 2.84 10.91 19.38
N ILE A 38 2.60 11.76 18.40
CA ILE A 38 1.70 12.92 18.49
C ILE A 38 0.59 12.74 17.45
N LEU A 39 -0.65 12.65 17.93
CA LEU A 39 -1.81 12.48 17.07
C LEU A 39 -2.40 13.85 16.70
N ASP A 40 -2.60 14.08 15.40
CA ASP A 40 -3.40 15.19 14.89
C ASP A 40 -4.79 14.69 14.49
N GLY A 41 -5.73 14.81 15.43
CA GLY A 41 -7.07 14.25 15.29
C GLY A 41 -7.15 12.77 15.73
N PRO A 42 -8.19 12.04 15.29
CA PRO A 42 -8.37 10.64 15.66
C PRO A 42 -7.20 9.77 15.23
N ASP A 43 -6.80 8.81 16.07
CA ASP A 43 -5.73 7.86 15.74
C ASP A 43 -6.12 7.02 14.51
N PRO A 44 -5.38 7.10 13.39
CA PRO A 44 -5.63 6.24 12.23
C PRO A 44 -5.31 4.77 12.51
N GLY A 45 -4.59 4.48 13.60
CA GLY A 45 -4.02 3.18 13.90
C GLY A 45 -2.80 2.87 13.03
N ASN A 46 -2.32 1.64 13.18
CA ASN A 46 -1.26 1.09 12.37
C ASN A 46 -1.85 0.46 11.08
N PHE A 47 -1.31 0.82 9.93
CA PHE A 47 -1.71 0.33 8.60
C PHE A 47 -0.97 -0.94 8.17
N PHE A 48 0.07 -1.34 8.92
CA PHE A 48 0.96 -2.46 8.66
C PHE A 48 1.68 -2.37 7.30
N GLY A 49 2.63 -3.27 7.08
CA GLY A 49 3.36 -3.37 5.82
C GLY A 49 4.08 -2.06 5.50
N LEU A 50 3.84 -1.51 4.31
CA LEU A 50 4.73 -0.52 3.69
C LEU A 50 4.59 0.89 4.27
N GLU A 51 3.41 1.23 4.74
CA GLU A 51 3.16 2.51 5.43
C GLU A 51 3.86 2.54 6.79
N GLU A 52 3.78 1.43 7.51
CA GLU A 52 4.50 1.27 8.78
C GLU A 52 6.00 1.24 8.54
N ALA A 53 6.46 0.52 7.52
CA ALA A 53 7.88 0.45 7.14
C ALA A 53 8.51 1.82 6.93
N GLU A 54 7.79 2.74 6.27
CA GLU A 54 8.24 4.11 6.04
C GLU A 54 8.33 4.89 7.36
N ALA A 55 7.32 4.75 8.24
CA ALA A 55 7.32 5.43 9.53
C ALA A 55 8.40 4.86 10.48
N ASP A 56 8.61 3.55 10.49
CA ASP A 56 9.67 2.88 11.25
C ASP A 56 11.05 3.28 10.71
N LEU A 57 11.28 3.23 9.40
CA LEU A 57 12.52 3.67 8.74
C LEU A 57 12.91 5.09 9.16
N ASP A 58 11.95 6.01 9.10
CA ASP A 58 12.15 7.40 9.47
C ASP A 58 12.55 7.56 10.95
N VAL A 59 11.85 6.87 11.85
CA VAL A 59 12.08 6.95 13.29
C VAL A 59 13.40 6.28 13.68
N GLU A 60 13.66 5.08 13.15
CA GLU A 60 14.84 4.28 13.45
C GLU A 60 16.11 5.00 13.02
N TRP A 61 16.19 5.44 11.75
CA TRP A 61 17.43 5.96 11.20
C TRP A 61 17.71 7.42 11.57
N SER A 62 16.69 8.26 11.73
CA SER A 62 16.90 9.58 12.35
C SER A 62 17.37 9.43 13.81
N GLY A 63 16.78 8.46 14.54
CA GLY A 63 17.12 8.11 15.91
C GLY A 63 18.45 7.36 16.07
N ALA A 64 18.98 6.74 15.01
CA ALA A 64 20.29 6.10 14.98
C ALA A 64 21.41 7.13 14.79
N VAL A 65 21.22 8.07 13.85
CA VAL A 65 22.19 9.12 13.55
C VAL A 65 22.28 10.16 14.68
N ALA A 66 21.15 10.46 15.33
CA ALA A 66 21.07 11.35 16.48
C ALA A 66 20.54 10.61 17.73
N PRO A 67 21.33 9.73 18.38
CA PRO A 67 20.87 8.80 19.41
C PRO A 67 20.10 9.39 20.58
N LYS A 68 20.32 10.66 20.91
CA LYS A 68 19.69 11.37 22.03
C LYS A 68 18.80 12.55 21.61
N ALA A 69 18.52 12.70 20.32
CA ALA A 69 17.48 13.63 19.89
C ALA A 69 16.10 13.08 20.28
N THR A 70 15.17 13.97 20.62
CA THR A 70 13.76 13.58 20.79
C THR A 70 13.12 13.44 19.42
N ILE A 71 12.77 12.21 19.04
CA ILE A 71 12.01 11.95 17.81
C ILE A 71 10.52 12.15 18.10
N LYS A 72 9.84 12.94 17.28
CA LYS A 72 8.41 13.23 17.37
C LYS A 72 7.73 12.72 16.11
N LEU A 73 7.10 11.55 16.19
CA LEU A 73 6.31 11.00 15.09
C LEU A 73 4.93 11.67 15.11
N VAL A 74 4.64 12.50 14.11
CA VAL A 74 3.35 13.20 14.01
C VAL A 74 2.46 12.45 13.04
N VAL A 75 1.35 11.93 13.56
CA VAL A 75 0.46 11.01 12.86
C VAL A 75 -0.89 11.67 12.64
N SER A 76 -1.30 11.77 11.39
CA SER A 76 -2.63 12.30 11.01
C SER A 76 -3.36 11.31 10.11
N ALA A 77 -4.65 11.09 10.38
CA ALA A 77 -5.49 10.33 9.46
C ALA A 77 -5.78 11.14 8.19
N SER A 78 -5.64 10.54 7.01
CA SER A 78 -6.10 11.16 5.76
C SER A 78 -7.60 11.42 5.81
N THR A 79 -8.01 12.59 5.33
CA THR A 79 -9.43 12.92 5.12
C THR A 79 -9.81 12.72 3.66
N ASN A 80 -11.08 12.94 3.32
CA ASN A 80 -11.52 12.94 1.93
C ASN A 80 -10.89 14.06 1.08
N ALA A 81 -10.34 15.10 1.71
CA ALA A 81 -9.85 16.31 1.04
C ALA A 81 -8.34 16.53 1.16
N THR A 82 -7.71 15.99 2.21
CA THR A 82 -6.30 16.26 2.54
C THR A 82 -5.63 14.98 3.01
N ASP A 83 -4.44 14.72 2.47
CA ASP A 83 -3.63 13.56 2.84
C ASP A 83 -3.09 13.71 4.27
N GLY A 84 -2.97 12.60 4.99
CA GLY A 84 -2.42 12.59 6.35
C GLY A 84 -0.99 13.13 6.43
N VAL A 85 -0.18 12.99 5.37
CA VAL A 85 1.18 13.56 5.32
C VAL A 85 1.12 15.08 5.33
N ASP A 86 0.23 15.67 4.52
CA ASP A 86 0.06 17.11 4.41
C ASP A 86 -0.47 17.69 5.73
N LEU A 87 -1.40 16.98 6.39
CA LEU A 87 -1.91 17.33 7.72
C LEU A 87 -0.81 17.26 8.79
N SER A 88 -0.01 16.20 8.80
CA SER A 88 1.10 16.05 9.76
C SER A 88 2.15 17.14 9.58
N ALA A 89 2.51 17.46 8.33
CA ALA A 89 3.42 18.55 8.02
C ALA A 89 2.87 19.91 8.49
N LEU A 90 1.59 20.18 8.20
CA LEU A 90 0.90 21.39 8.66
C LEU A 90 0.91 21.49 10.19
N TYR A 91 0.54 20.40 10.88
CA TYR A 91 0.54 20.35 12.34
C TYR A 91 1.93 20.62 12.93
N ILE A 92 2.99 20.02 12.37
CA ILE A 92 4.37 20.25 12.84
C ILE A 92 4.76 21.72 12.73
N VAL A 93 4.51 22.34 11.57
CA VAL A 93 4.93 23.72 11.30
C VAL A 93 4.09 24.70 12.11
N ASP A 94 2.77 24.59 12.10
CA ASP A 94 1.89 25.50 12.84
C ASP A 94 2.17 25.44 14.35
N ASN A 95 2.39 24.25 14.90
CA ASN A 95 2.71 24.10 16.32
C ASN A 95 4.19 24.31 16.65
N ASN A 96 5.04 24.58 15.64
CA ASN A 96 6.49 24.76 15.77
C ASN A 96 7.19 23.66 16.59
N LEU A 97 6.77 22.39 16.38
CA LEU A 97 7.05 21.28 17.32
C LEU A 97 8.52 20.94 17.48
N ALA A 98 9.30 21.05 16.41
CA ALA A 98 10.72 20.70 16.38
C ALA A 98 11.47 21.68 15.46
N PRO A 99 12.79 21.86 15.66
CA PRO A 99 13.62 22.68 14.77
C PRO A 99 14.01 21.97 13.47
N ILE A 100 13.67 20.69 13.32
CA ILE A 100 13.92 19.87 12.12
C ILE A 100 12.65 19.10 11.80
N LEU A 101 12.28 19.04 10.54
CA LEU A 101 11.17 18.27 10.00
C LEU A 101 11.71 17.35 8.90
N SER A 102 11.43 16.04 9.00
CA SER A 102 11.71 15.05 7.96
C SER A 102 10.43 14.60 7.26
N ALA A 103 10.48 14.50 5.93
CA ALA A 103 9.39 14.01 5.11
C ALA A 103 9.89 13.07 4.01
N SER A 104 9.58 11.78 4.14
CA SER A 104 10.00 10.71 3.24
C SER A 104 8.89 10.33 2.26
N PHE A 105 8.21 11.36 1.74
CA PHE A 105 7.06 11.20 0.84
C PHE A 105 7.26 12.01 -0.43
N GLY A 106 6.53 11.64 -1.48
CA GLY A 106 6.56 12.36 -2.74
C GLY A 106 5.23 12.47 -3.46
N ALA A 107 5.22 13.39 -4.42
CA ALA A 107 4.15 13.57 -5.37
C ALA A 107 4.72 14.15 -6.67
N CYS A 108 4.08 13.84 -7.80
CA CYS A 108 4.40 14.44 -9.08
C CYS A 108 4.26 15.97 -9.02
N GLU A 109 5.35 16.72 -9.27
CA GLU A 109 5.32 18.19 -9.26
C GLU A 109 4.27 18.75 -10.24
N ALA A 110 4.21 18.19 -11.45
CA ALA A 110 3.21 18.58 -12.45
C ALA A 110 1.76 18.21 -12.04
N GLY A 111 1.60 17.29 -11.08
CA GLY A 111 0.33 16.76 -10.60
C GLY A 111 -0.26 17.48 -9.39
N LEU A 112 0.53 18.33 -8.70
CA LEU A 112 0.09 19.07 -7.50
C LEU A 112 -1.13 19.98 -7.81
N GLY A 113 -1.10 20.66 -8.95
CA GLY A 113 -2.02 21.74 -9.24
C GLY A 113 -1.77 22.98 -8.36
N GLN A 114 -2.55 24.05 -8.57
CA GLN A 114 -2.25 25.36 -7.97
C GLN A 114 -2.41 25.40 -6.45
N THR A 115 -3.46 24.75 -5.92
CA THR A 115 -3.75 24.76 -4.48
C THR A 115 -2.66 24.07 -3.68
N GLU A 116 -2.27 22.86 -4.09
CA GLU A 116 -1.26 22.08 -3.39
C GLU A 116 0.13 22.70 -3.54
N THR A 117 0.46 23.22 -4.73
CA THR A 117 1.71 23.97 -4.94
C THR A 117 1.81 25.16 -3.98
N ALA A 118 0.73 25.93 -3.85
CA ALA A 118 0.71 27.07 -2.93
C ALA A 118 0.78 26.62 -1.47
N PHE A 119 0.12 25.53 -1.10
CA PHE A 119 0.16 24.95 0.24
C PHE A 119 1.60 24.56 0.63
N ILE A 120 2.25 23.69 -0.14
CA ILE A 120 3.61 23.21 0.15
C ILE A 120 4.61 24.37 0.18
N ASN A 121 4.56 25.27 -0.81
CA ASN A 121 5.46 26.43 -0.85
C ASN A 121 5.31 27.33 0.37
N ASN A 122 4.07 27.68 0.75
CA ASN A 122 3.81 28.54 1.89
C ASN A 122 4.18 27.86 3.21
N LEU A 123 3.96 26.55 3.32
CA LEU A 123 4.27 25.77 4.51
C LEU A 123 5.78 25.68 4.75
N TRP A 124 6.57 25.39 3.71
CA TRP A 124 8.02 25.37 3.83
C TRP A 124 8.63 26.76 3.99
N GLU A 125 8.08 27.81 3.35
CA GLU A 125 8.49 29.19 3.63
C GLU A 125 8.23 29.57 5.10
N GLN A 126 7.07 29.17 5.65
CA GLN A 126 6.75 29.36 7.07
C GLN A 126 7.77 28.65 7.96
N ALA A 127 8.02 27.36 7.69
CA ALA A 127 8.99 26.54 8.41
C ALA A 127 10.38 27.19 8.42
N ALA A 128 10.88 27.64 7.27
CA ALA A 128 12.16 28.34 7.15
C ALA A 128 12.18 29.64 7.96
N ALA A 129 11.11 30.46 7.90
CA ALA A 129 11.02 31.73 8.61
C ALA A 129 10.99 31.59 10.15
N GLN A 130 10.46 30.48 10.66
CA GLN A 130 10.49 30.13 12.09
C GLN A 130 11.69 29.26 12.51
N GLY A 131 12.64 29.03 11.60
CA GLY A 131 13.89 28.34 11.87
C GLY A 131 13.81 26.80 11.86
N ILE A 132 12.78 26.21 11.26
CA ILE A 132 12.70 24.77 11.02
C ILE A 132 13.48 24.42 9.75
N THR A 133 14.40 23.47 9.85
CA THR A 133 15.01 22.85 8.67
C THR A 133 14.11 21.73 8.18
N VAL A 134 13.55 21.91 6.99
CA VAL A 134 12.74 20.89 6.31
C VAL A 134 13.64 20.04 5.43
N VAL A 135 13.60 18.72 5.60
CA VAL A 135 14.31 17.74 4.76
C VAL A 135 13.28 16.86 4.08
N VAL A 136 13.35 16.74 2.76
CA VAL A 136 12.39 15.95 1.96
C VAL A 136 13.15 15.00 1.04
N ALA A 137 12.71 13.75 0.96
CA ALA A 137 13.23 12.77 0.00
C ALA A 137 13.06 13.28 -1.45
N SER A 138 14.08 13.18 -2.29
CA SER A 138 14.01 13.70 -3.67
C SER A 138 13.18 12.82 -4.63
N GLY A 139 12.86 11.59 -4.22
CA GLY A 139 12.05 10.61 -4.92
C GLY A 139 12.88 9.41 -5.43
N ASP A 140 12.22 8.31 -5.80
CA ASP A 140 12.92 7.08 -6.20
C ASP A 140 12.65 6.59 -7.63
N THR A 141 12.05 7.44 -8.47
CA THR A 141 11.77 7.13 -9.89
C THR A 141 12.75 7.82 -10.85
N GLY A 142 13.96 8.15 -10.37
CA GLY A 142 14.98 8.83 -11.14
C GLY A 142 14.53 10.20 -11.63
N ALA A 143 14.87 10.53 -12.87
CA ALA A 143 14.42 11.78 -13.52
C ALA A 143 12.94 11.76 -13.97
N ALA A 144 12.15 10.75 -13.58
CA ALA A 144 10.75 10.54 -13.97
C ALA A 144 9.80 10.62 -12.76
N GLY A 145 9.90 11.68 -11.95
CA GLY A 145 9.12 11.88 -10.70
C GLY A 145 7.58 11.85 -10.83
N CYS A 146 7.04 11.78 -12.05
CA CYS A 146 5.60 11.68 -12.33
C CYS A 146 5.15 10.31 -12.85
N ASP A 147 6.08 9.37 -13.06
CA ASP A 147 5.78 8.01 -13.48
C ASP A 147 5.67 7.06 -12.28
N PHE A 148 4.84 6.03 -12.42
CA PHE A 148 4.76 4.96 -11.43
C PHE A 148 6.00 4.04 -11.54
N PRO A 149 6.54 3.56 -10.41
CA PRO A 149 7.79 2.79 -10.39
C PRO A 149 7.67 1.38 -11.01
N GLU A 150 6.45 0.86 -11.15
CA GLU A 150 6.19 -0.53 -11.57
C GLU A 150 5.75 -0.70 -13.03
N GLY A 151 6.32 -1.72 -13.68
CA GLY A 151 5.70 -2.47 -14.76
C GLY A 151 5.75 -1.82 -16.14
N GLN A 152 6.06 -0.53 -16.27
CA GLN A 152 6.18 0.16 -17.56
C GLN A 152 7.37 1.14 -17.58
N PRO A 153 8.01 1.34 -18.74
CA PRO A 153 8.92 2.47 -18.93
C PRO A 153 8.23 3.81 -18.64
N ALA A 154 8.99 4.80 -18.21
CA ALA A 154 8.54 6.16 -17.99
C ALA A 154 7.95 6.79 -19.27
N THR A 155 6.90 7.58 -19.10
CA THR A 155 6.09 8.18 -20.17
C THR A 155 5.74 9.65 -19.95
N HIS A 156 5.94 10.20 -18.75
CA HIS A 156 5.54 11.56 -18.39
C HIS A 156 6.64 12.61 -18.56
N GLY A 157 7.82 12.21 -19.03
CA GLY A 157 8.93 13.11 -19.28
C GLY A 157 9.76 13.42 -18.02
N LEU A 158 10.62 14.44 -18.11
CA LEU A 158 11.40 14.92 -16.97
C LEU A 158 10.48 15.51 -15.89
N ALA A 159 10.58 14.97 -14.68
CA ALA A 159 9.82 15.41 -13.53
C ALA A 159 10.56 15.15 -12.22
N VAL A 160 10.23 15.94 -11.20
CA VAL A 160 10.82 15.86 -9.85
C VAL A 160 9.73 15.67 -8.79
N ASN A 161 10.12 15.29 -7.57
CA ASN A 161 9.21 15.28 -6.43
C ASN A 161 8.78 16.71 -6.07
N GLY A 162 7.48 16.98 -6.18
CA GLY A 162 6.87 18.28 -5.90
C GLY A 162 6.90 18.70 -4.43
N LEU A 163 7.02 17.76 -3.49
CA LEU A 163 7.18 18.08 -2.06
C LEU A 163 8.59 18.61 -1.76
N ALA A 164 9.57 18.14 -2.52
CA ALA A 164 10.98 18.48 -2.36
C ALA A 164 11.42 19.66 -3.24
N SER A 165 10.60 20.08 -4.22
CA SER A 165 11.03 21.00 -5.27
C SER A 165 11.04 22.47 -4.87
N THR A 166 10.53 22.81 -3.68
CA THR A 166 10.55 24.18 -3.19
C THR A 166 11.98 24.66 -2.89
N PRO A 167 12.23 25.97 -2.88
CA PRO A 167 13.51 26.55 -2.44
C PRO A 167 13.60 26.73 -0.91
N PHE A 168 12.70 26.12 -0.13
CA PHE A 168 12.64 26.29 1.33
C PHE A 168 12.90 25.00 2.12
N ASN A 169 13.18 23.90 1.41
CA ASN A 169 13.56 22.62 1.97
C ASN A 169 14.90 22.16 1.38
N VAL A 170 15.59 21.29 2.11
CA VAL A 170 16.69 20.49 1.58
C VAL A 170 16.08 19.25 0.91
N ALA A 171 16.40 19.02 -0.35
CA ALA A 171 16.06 17.79 -1.07
C ALA A 171 17.19 16.77 -0.87
N ALA A 172 16.86 15.62 -0.28
CA ALA A 172 17.79 14.52 -0.01
C ALA A 172 17.68 13.43 -1.09
N GLY A 173 18.73 13.28 -1.90
CA GLY A 173 18.86 12.26 -2.94
C GLY A 173 19.63 11.01 -2.50
N GLY A 174 19.95 10.17 -3.48
CA GLY A 174 20.46 8.82 -3.30
C GLY A 174 21.83 8.55 -3.93
N THR A 175 22.76 8.00 -3.16
CA THR A 175 24.00 7.35 -3.60
C THR A 175 23.91 5.84 -3.41
N GLN A 176 24.84 5.11 -4.02
CA GLN A 176 25.05 3.68 -3.88
C GLN A 176 26.54 3.40 -3.69
N PHE A 177 26.90 2.46 -2.83
CA PHE A 177 28.30 2.02 -2.70
C PHE A 177 28.82 1.34 -3.97
N ASN A 178 30.11 1.53 -4.23
CA ASN A 178 30.85 0.95 -5.32
C ASN A 178 32.22 0.44 -4.82
N GLU A 179 32.21 -0.77 -4.28
CA GLU A 179 33.38 -1.52 -3.84
C GLU A 179 34.29 -1.89 -5.02
N ASN A 180 33.83 -1.74 -6.26
CA ASN A 180 34.51 -2.17 -7.48
C ASN A 180 34.92 -3.66 -7.44
N GLY A 181 34.09 -4.50 -6.80
CA GLY A 181 34.32 -5.93 -6.61
C GLY A 181 35.40 -6.28 -5.59
N ALA A 182 35.77 -5.34 -4.72
CA ALA A 182 36.84 -5.50 -3.72
C ALA A 182 36.31 -5.51 -2.28
N ASP A 183 35.20 -6.21 -2.02
CA ASP A 183 34.42 -6.17 -0.77
C ASP A 183 35.27 -6.30 0.49
N SER A 184 36.22 -7.24 0.53
CA SER A 184 37.13 -7.45 1.68
C SER A 184 38.05 -6.25 2.02
N THR A 185 38.14 -5.25 1.14
CA THR A 185 38.85 -3.99 1.37
C THR A 185 38.01 -3.05 2.23
N TYR A 186 36.69 -3.11 2.07
CA TYR A 186 35.73 -2.15 2.62
C TYR A 186 34.90 -2.73 3.76
N TRP A 187 34.70 -4.05 3.78
CA TRP A 187 33.86 -4.74 4.73
C TRP A 187 34.66 -5.76 5.54
N ALA A 188 34.48 -5.72 6.86
CA ALA A 188 34.94 -6.77 7.76
C ALA A 188 34.15 -8.07 7.49
N ALA A 189 34.80 -9.21 7.71
CA ALA A 189 34.17 -10.52 7.53
C ALA A 189 33.06 -10.82 8.56
N THR A 190 33.00 -10.06 9.65
CA THR A 190 32.01 -10.19 10.73
C THR A 190 31.62 -8.81 11.23
N ASN A 191 30.36 -8.65 11.61
CA ASN A 191 29.87 -7.43 12.22
C ASN A 191 30.42 -7.24 13.64
N GLY A 192 30.52 -5.97 14.05
CA GLY A 192 30.78 -5.57 15.42
C GLY A 192 29.54 -5.66 16.32
N PRO A 193 29.68 -5.36 17.62
CA PRO A 193 28.56 -5.38 18.56
C PRO A 193 27.40 -4.41 18.21
N ASP A 194 27.69 -3.36 17.46
CA ASP A 194 26.76 -2.34 16.95
C ASP A 194 26.36 -2.58 15.48
N GLN A 195 26.55 -3.80 15.00
CA GLN A 195 26.36 -4.22 13.60
C GLN A 195 27.30 -3.58 12.58
N SER A 196 28.27 -2.76 13.01
CA SER A 196 29.21 -2.11 12.09
C SER A 196 30.18 -3.11 11.45
N SER A 197 30.40 -2.98 10.15
CA SER A 197 31.39 -3.78 9.41
C SER A 197 32.19 -2.99 8.39
N ALA A 198 31.85 -1.72 8.12
CA ALA A 198 32.64 -0.87 7.25
C ALA A 198 34.01 -0.56 7.86
N LEU A 199 35.09 -0.79 7.10
CA LEU A 199 36.49 -0.56 7.50
C LEU A 199 36.96 0.88 7.24
N GLY A 200 36.21 1.63 6.45
CA GLY A 200 36.51 3.00 6.03
C GLY A 200 35.47 3.51 5.05
N TYR A 201 35.78 4.63 4.39
CA TYR A 201 34.92 5.17 3.34
C TYR A 201 34.89 4.23 2.12
N ILE A 202 33.70 3.98 1.59
CA ILE A 202 33.47 3.14 0.41
C ILE A 202 33.16 4.08 -0.76
N PRO A 203 33.80 3.94 -1.93
CA PRO A 203 33.51 4.79 -3.07
C PRO A 203 32.03 4.75 -3.45
N GLU A 204 31.48 5.85 -3.98
CA GLU A 204 30.06 5.96 -4.29
C GLU A 204 29.79 6.26 -5.78
N THR A 205 28.63 5.82 -6.25
CA THR A 205 28.00 6.18 -7.54
C THR A 205 26.60 6.75 -7.28
N ALA A 206 26.02 7.46 -8.25
CA ALA A 206 24.62 7.82 -8.18
C ALA A 206 23.76 6.55 -8.11
N TRP A 207 22.79 6.51 -7.19
CA TRP A 207 21.94 5.34 -7.02
C TRP A 207 21.04 5.10 -8.22
N ASN A 208 21.14 3.91 -8.81
CA ASN A 208 20.27 3.48 -9.89
C ASN A 208 20.22 1.96 -10.02
N GLU A 209 19.14 1.38 -9.54
CA GLU A 209 18.81 -0.05 -9.61
C GLU A 209 17.66 -0.31 -10.60
N SER A 210 17.43 0.63 -11.53
CA SER A 210 16.38 0.53 -12.54
C SER A 210 16.71 -0.54 -13.58
N CYS A 211 15.69 -1.19 -14.11
CA CYS A 211 15.86 -2.15 -15.19
C CYS A 211 14.68 -2.13 -16.17
N ALA A 212 14.96 -2.41 -17.45
CA ALA A 212 13.94 -2.39 -18.51
C ALA A 212 13.06 -3.65 -18.54
N ASP A 213 13.54 -4.77 -17.98
CA ASP A 213 12.86 -6.06 -17.96
C ASP A 213 12.47 -6.39 -16.51
N PRO A 214 11.18 -6.35 -16.12
CA PRO A 214 10.76 -6.61 -14.73
C PRO A 214 11.27 -7.93 -14.15
N THR A 215 11.63 -8.92 -14.99
CA THR A 215 12.20 -10.18 -14.51
C THR A 215 13.66 -10.09 -14.08
N GLN A 216 14.35 -9.00 -14.45
CA GLN A 216 15.73 -8.68 -14.07
C GLN A 216 15.77 -7.70 -12.90
N CYS A 217 14.64 -7.07 -12.57
CA CYS A 217 14.52 -6.19 -11.42
C CYS A 217 14.18 -7.06 -10.21
N GLY A 218 14.84 -6.81 -9.07
CA GLY A 218 14.42 -7.40 -7.81
C GLY A 218 13.02 -6.93 -7.39
N PHE A 219 12.62 -5.71 -7.81
CA PHE A 219 11.37 -5.10 -7.38
C PHE A 219 10.77 -4.10 -8.41
N PHE A 220 11.29 -2.88 -8.47
CA PHE A 220 10.78 -1.80 -9.33
C PHE A 220 11.54 -1.66 -10.64
N THR A 221 10.84 -1.29 -11.71
CA THR A 221 11.44 -1.01 -13.02
C THR A 221 12.05 0.38 -13.11
N LEU A 222 11.47 1.36 -12.41
CA LEU A 222 12.05 2.69 -12.22
C LEU A 222 12.47 2.79 -10.74
N PHE A 223 13.77 2.72 -10.48
CA PHE A 223 14.33 2.71 -9.13
C PHE A 223 15.69 3.39 -9.11
N ALA A 224 15.68 4.71 -8.89
CA ALA A 224 16.88 5.53 -8.94
C ALA A 224 16.65 6.85 -8.20
N THR A 225 17.74 7.50 -7.78
CA THR A 225 17.69 8.81 -7.09
C THR A 225 16.92 9.88 -7.88
N GLY A 226 15.92 10.48 -7.23
CA GLY A 226 15.12 11.55 -7.81
C GLY A 226 15.93 12.82 -8.01
N GLY A 227 15.80 13.46 -9.16
CA GLY A 227 16.54 14.70 -9.42
C GLY A 227 16.35 15.25 -10.82
N GLY A 228 16.55 16.57 -10.94
CA GLY A 228 16.27 17.35 -12.14
C GLY A 228 15.85 18.78 -11.84
N PRO A 229 15.54 19.58 -12.87
CA PRO A 229 15.07 20.94 -12.71
C PRO A 229 13.57 20.96 -12.38
N SER A 230 13.18 21.75 -11.39
CA SER A 230 11.79 22.07 -11.11
C SER A 230 11.15 22.79 -12.30
N GLN A 231 9.92 22.43 -12.62
CA GLN A 231 9.10 23.12 -13.60
C GLN A 231 8.45 24.39 -13.00
N LEU A 232 8.22 24.40 -11.68
CA LEU A 232 7.48 25.44 -10.96
C LEU A 232 8.36 26.57 -10.42
N TYR A 233 9.49 26.24 -9.80
CA TYR A 233 10.28 27.20 -9.03
C TYR A 233 11.50 27.71 -9.80
N SER A 234 11.74 29.02 -9.71
CA SER A 234 12.94 29.66 -10.24
C SER A 234 14.17 29.31 -9.39
N LYS A 235 15.35 29.36 -10.00
CA LYS A 235 16.64 29.18 -9.32
C LYS A 235 16.74 30.14 -8.11
N PRO A 236 16.84 29.63 -6.88
CA PRO A 236 17.08 30.49 -5.74
C PRO A 236 18.51 31.05 -5.80
N SER A 237 18.71 32.25 -5.26
CA SER A 237 20.00 32.97 -5.35
C SER A 237 21.16 32.27 -4.66
N TRP A 238 20.88 31.39 -3.70
CA TRP A 238 21.87 30.61 -2.98
C TRP A 238 22.32 29.36 -3.74
N GLN A 239 21.51 28.84 -4.67
CA GLN A 239 21.86 27.65 -5.45
C GLN A 239 22.84 28.03 -6.56
N THR A 240 24.11 28.14 -6.15
CA THR A 240 25.23 28.54 -7.00
C THR A 240 26.48 27.76 -6.60
N GLY A 241 27.36 27.48 -7.56
CA GLY A 241 28.59 26.74 -7.31
C GLY A 241 29.06 25.99 -8.55
N PRO A 242 30.22 25.30 -8.47
CA PRO A 242 30.67 24.41 -9.53
C PRO A 242 29.59 23.36 -9.86
N GLY A 243 29.35 23.09 -11.14
CA GLY A 243 28.38 22.08 -11.60
C GLY A 243 26.92 22.54 -11.65
N VAL A 244 26.53 23.54 -10.86
CA VAL A 244 25.15 24.06 -10.85
C VAL A 244 24.76 24.60 -12.24
N PRO A 245 23.71 24.08 -12.89
CA PRO A 245 23.25 24.53 -14.20
C PRO A 245 22.91 26.04 -14.23
N THR A 246 23.01 26.70 -15.38
CA THR A 246 22.53 28.08 -15.56
C THR A 246 21.23 28.12 -16.35
N ASP A 247 20.23 27.36 -15.89
CA ASP A 247 18.93 27.15 -16.54
C ASP A 247 17.79 27.97 -15.93
N GLY A 248 18.04 28.62 -14.79
CA GLY A 248 17.08 29.47 -14.10
C GLY A 248 16.01 28.72 -13.31
N LYS A 249 16.17 27.41 -13.07
CA LYS A 249 15.23 26.57 -12.30
C LYS A 249 15.82 26.10 -10.98
N ARG A 250 14.98 25.80 -9.98
CA ARG A 250 15.44 25.12 -8.76
C ARG A 250 15.81 23.68 -9.15
N ASP A 251 17.05 23.28 -8.96
CA ASP A 251 17.54 21.94 -9.31
C ASP A 251 17.57 21.03 -8.08
N LEU A 252 17.23 19.75 -8.23
CA LEU A 252 17.27 18.75 -7.15
C LEU A 252 18.22 17.59 -7.52
N PRO A 253 18.73 16.84 -6.52
CA PRO A 253 18.64 17.08 -5.07
C PRO A 253 19.67 18.13 -4.58
N ASP A 254 19.60 18.56 -3.32
CA ASP A 254 20.64 19.45 -2.74
C ASP A 254 21.82 18.65 -2.19
N VAL A 255 21.54 17.53 -1.51
CA VAL A 255 22.53 16.60 -0.96
C VAL A 255 22.06 15.17 -1.22
N SER A 256 22.93 14.18 -1.07
CA SER A 256 22.52 12.77 -1.14
C SER A 256 23.07 11.96 0.02
N LEU A 257 22.45 10.83 0.31
CA LEU A 257 22.99 9.78 1.18
C LEU A 257 22.70 8.42 0.52
N ASN A 258 23.19 7.33 1.10
CA ASN A 258 22.91 6.00 0.56
C ASN A 258 21.39 5.80 0.42
N ALA A 259 20.96 5.18 -0.68
CA ALA A 259 19.58 4.86 -0.99
C ALA A 259 19.42 3.49 -1.69
N ALA A 260 20.49 2.74 -1.94
CA ALA A 260 20.42 1.51 -2.72
C ALA A 260 19.87 0.34 -1.91
N GLY A 261 18.66 -0.12 -2.23
CA GLY A 261 17.97 -1.14 -1.44
C GLY A 261 18.40 -2.58 -1.75
N GLN A 262 18.81 -2.88 -3.00
CA GLN A 262 19.18 -4.24 -3.41
C GLN A 262 20.68 -4.52 -3.23
N HIS A 263 21.48 -3.48 -3.04
CA HIS A 263 22.93 -3.58 -2.91
C HIS A 263 23.40 -3.31 -1.47
N ASP A 264 23.20 -2.10 -0.96
CA ASP A 264 23.66 -1.63 0.35
C ASP A 264 22.52 -0.99 1.15
N GLY A 265 21.43 -1.74 1.30
CA GLY A 265 20.21 -1.26 1.95
C GLY A 265 20.35 -1.02 3.44
N TYR A 266 19.42 -0.24 3.97
CA TYR A 266 19.25 0.03 5.39
C TYR A 266 18.55 -1.15 6.04
N LEU A 267 19.06 -1.57 7.18
CA LEU A 267 18.38 -2.55 8.03
C LEU A 267 17.22 -1.89 8.76
N LEU A 268 16.07 -2.55 8.78
CA LEU A 268 14.83 -2.07 9.39
C LEU A 268 14.28 -3.16 10.32
N CYS A 269 13.80 -2.75 11.50
CA CYS A 269 12.99 -3.61 12.35
C CYS A 269 11.51 -3.27 12.17
N GLN A 270 10.67 -4.26 11.92
CA GLN A 270 9.21 -4.05 11.80
C GLN A 270 8.45 -5.35 12.11
N ASP A 271 7.29 -5.27 12.78
CA ASP A 271 6.35 -6.38 12.97
C ASP A 271 7.01 -7.66 13.57
N GLY A 272 8.06 -7.47 14.37
CA GLY A 272 8.87 -8.56 14.93
C GLY A 272 9.98 -9.13 14.03
N PHE A 273 10.18 -8.60 12.81
CA PHE A 273 11.32 -8.87 11.93
C PHE A 273 12.56 -8.09 12.38
N CYS A 274 13.15 -8.51 13.50
CA CYS A 274 14.47 -8.04 13.93
C CYS A 274 15.04 -8.97 15.00
N LEU A 275 15.39 -10.19 14.57
CA LEU A 275 15.80 -11.24 15.50
C LEU A 275 17.28 -11.08 15.84
N THR A 276 17.58 -11.05 17.14
CA THR A 276 18.95 -11.11 17.63
C THR A 276 19.29 -12.47 18.21
N ASP A 277 20.54 -12.88 18.11
CA ASP A 277 21.05 -14.05 18.83
C ASP A 277 21.22 -13.76 20.33
N GLY A 278 21.62 -14.76 21.10
CA GLY A 278 21.88 -14.61 22.54
C GLY A 278 23.03 -13.65 22.88
N GLN A 279 23.71 -13.09 21.88
CA GLN A 279 24.82 -12.16 21.96
C GLN A 279 24.44 -10.76 21.43
N GLY A 280 23.19 -10.56 20.99
CA GLY A 280 22.70 -9.28 20.46
C GLY A 280 23.06 -9.01 18.99
N GLN A 281 23.56 -10.01 18.25
CA GLN A 281 23.84 -9.88 16.82
C GLN A 281 22.58 -10.11 16.00
N LEU A 282 22.34 -9.29 14.97
CA LEU A 282 21.19 -9.47 14.08
C LEU A 282 21.34 -10.76 13.28
N ILE A 283 20.31 -11.62 13.36
CA ILE A 283 20.14 -12.85 12.58
C ILE A 283 19.25 -12.56 11.36
N GLU A 284 18.24 -11.73 11.54
CA GLU A 284 17.24 -11.40 10.53
C GLU A 284 16.74 -9.97 10.78
N ALA A 285 16.67 -9.17 9.71
CA ALA A 285 16.11 -7.82 9.68
C ALA A 285 15.56 -7.58 8.27
N GLU A 286 14.61 -6.67 8.14
CA GLU A 286 14.19 -6.19 6.83
C GLU A 286 15.28 -5.30 6.22
N VAL A 287 15.30 -5.22 4.89
CA VAL A 287 16.24 -4.39 4.14
C VAL A 287 15.45 -3.45 3.25
N VAL A 288 15.64 -2.15 3.45
CA VAL A 288 14.97 -1.09 2.72
C VAL A 288 15.99 -0.14 2.06
N GLY A 289 15.52 0.66 1.12
CA GLY A 289 16.33 1.66 0.43
C GLY A 289 15.49 2.89 0.13
N GLY A 290 15.78 3.58 -0.96
CA GLY A 290 15.09 4.80 -1.31
C GLY A 290 15.73 6.05 -0.70
N THR A 291 15.46 7.17 -1.36
CA THR A 291 15.69 8.51 -0.80
C THR A 291 14.84 8.76 0.46
N SER A 292 13.81 7.93 0.68
CA SER A 292 13.14 7.74 1.95
C SER A 292 14.10 7.48 3.12
N ALA A 293 15.17 6.71 2.94
CA ALA A 293 16.17 6.52 4.00
C ALA A 293 17.12 7.73 4.14
N ALA A 294 17.36 8.46 3.05
CA ALA A 294 18.27 9.61 3.03
C ALA A 294 17.71 10.82 3.81
N ALA A 295 16.41 11.11 3.69
CA ALA A 295 15.78 12.23 4.38
C ALA A 295 15.88 12.19 5.92
N PRO A 296 15.45 11.12 6.63
CA PRO A 296 15.53 11.02 8.08
C PRO A 296 16.98 10.91 8.57
N THR A 297 17.85 10.26 7.80
CA THR A 297 19.28 10.17 8.10
C THR A 297 19.92 11.56 8.06
N PHE A 298 19.62 12.38 7.04
CA PHE A 298 20.09 13.75 6.98
C PHE A 298 19.45 14.65 8.05
N ALA A 299 18.17 14.44 8.39
CA ALA A 299 17.54 15.10 9.53
C ALA A 299 18.28 14.80 10.86
N GLY A 300 18.75 13.56 11.04
CA GLY A 300 19.64 13.17 12.14
C GLY A 300 20.97 13.94 12.13
N ILE A 301 21.61 14.08 10.96
CA ILE A 301 22.84 14.89 10.80
C ILE A 301 22.56 16.35 11.17
N MET A 302 21.43 16.91 10.75
CA MET A 302 21.04 18.27 11.12
C MET A 302 20.85 18.41 12.64
N ALA A 303 20.37 17.40 13.36
CA ALA A 303 20.31 17.47 14.82
C ALA A 303 21.72 17.58 15.44
N LEU A 304 22.74 16.95 14.85
CA LEU A 304 24.13 17.12 15.27
C LEU A 304 24.65 18.54 15.00
N VAL A 305 24.28 19.11 13.84
CA VAL A 305 24.58 20.50 13.47
C VAL A 305 23.95 21.47 14.46
N LEU A 306 22.65 21.33 14.74
CA LEU A 306 21.91 22.20 15.66
C LEU A 306 22.46 22.11 17.09
N GLN A 307 22.83 20.91 17.56
CA GLN A 307 23.47 20.73 18.87
C GLN A 307 24.78 21.53 18.97
N LYS A 308 25.58 21.57 17.90
CA LYS A 308 26.85 22.30 17.88
C LYS A 308 26.67 23.80 17.68
N ALA A 309 25.78 24.20 16.78
CA ALA A 309 25.49 25.59 16.47
C ALA A 309 24.77 26.31 17.62
N ASN A 310 24.04 25.57 18.45
CA ASN A 310 23.20 26.08 19.54
C ASN A 310 22.18 27.11 19.04
N SER A 311 21.66 26.89 17.84
CA SER A 311 20.64 27.72 17.21
C SER A 311 19.87 26.91 16.18
N ARG A 312 18.62 27.32 15.95
CA ARG A 312 17.80 26.88 14.82
C ARG A 312 18.41 27.35 13.51
N GLN A 313 18.38 26.50 12.48
CA GLN A 313 19.02 26.81 11.19
C GLN A 313 18.05 27.27 10.11
N GLY A 314 16.76 26.94 10.20
CA GLY A 314 15.80 27.30 9.13
C GLY A 314 16.23 26.71 7.79
N GLN A 315 16.27 27.55 6.75
CA GLN A 315 16.77 27.16 5.44
C GLN A 315 18.29 26.88 5.47
N ALA A 316 18.63 25.60 5.57
CA ALA A 316 20.00 25.08 5.64
C ALA A 316 20.80 25.31 4.35
N ASP A 317 20.16 25.47 3.19
CA ASP A 317 20.85 25.65 1.91
C ASP A 317 21.63 26.97 1.82
N PHE A 318 21.26 27.97 2.63
CA PHE A 318 22.06 29.18 2.83
C PHE A 318 23.48 28.89 3.37
N VAL A 319 23.69 27.71 3.95
CA VAL A 319 24.97 27.26 4.51
C VAL A 319 25.60 26.16 3.66
N LEU A 320 24.81 25.19 3.19
CA LEU A 320 25.32 24.04 2.43
C LEU A 320 26.05 24.46 1.15
N TYR A 321 25.42 25.33 0.34
CA TYR A 321 26.01 25.76 -0.93
C TYR A 321 27.30 26.59 -0.76
N PRO A 322 27.37 27.58 0.16
CA PRO A 322 28.63 28.27 0.43
C PRO A 322 29.74 27.35 1.00
N LEU A 323 29.39 26.34 1.80
CA LEU A 323 30.37 25.33 2.24
C LEU A 323 30.93 24.54 1.05
N ALA A 324 30.07 24.08 0.15
CA ALA A 324 30.49 23.34 -1.03
C ALA A 324 31.35 24.20 -1.98
N ALA A 325 30.97 25.47 -2.18
CA ALA A 325 31.75 26.42 -2.95
C ALA A 325 33.14 26.71 -2.35
N GLY A 326 33.31 26.49 -1.04
CA GLY A 326 34.60 26.57 -0.35
C GLY A 326 35.51 25.35 -0.57
N GLN A 327 35.00 24.26 -1.14
CA GLN A 327 35.76 23.05 -1.44
C GLN A 327 36.23 23.00 -2.90
N THR A 328 37.26 22.19 -3.16
CA THR A 328 37.66 21.84 -4.52
C THR A 328 37.06 20.49 -4.88
N ALA A 329 36.05 20.48 -5.77
CA ALA A 329 35.31 19.28 -6.20
C ALA A 329 36.22 18.09 -6.52
N ALA A 330 37.29 18.31 -7.31
CA ALA A 330 38.25 17.27 -7.69
C ALA A 330 38.95 16.55 -6.51
N ASN A 331 39.11 17.21 -5.35
CA ASN A 331 39.69 16.60 -4.16
C ASN A 331 38.69 15.75 -3.37
N CYS A 332 37.40 15.93 -3.65
CA CYS A 332 36.31 15.34 -2.90
C CYS A 332 35.57 14.26 -3.67
N ASN A 333 36.17 13.73 -4.74
CA ASN A 333 35.58 12.72 -5.60
C ASN A 333 35.24 11.43 -4.80
N ALA A 334 33.96 11.24 -4.51
CA ALA A 334 33.39 10.08 -3.84
C ALA A 334 33.64 8.79 -4.62
N SER A 335 33.58 8.83 -5.95
CA SER A 335 33.70 7.66 -6.80
C SER A 335 35.12 7.07 -6.88
N THR A 336 36.12 7.73 -6.31
CA THR A 336 37.51 7.27 -6.26
C THR A 336 38.17 7.36 -4.88
N GLY A 337 37.41 7.74 -3.85
CA GLY A 337 37.92 7.97 -2.49
C GLY A 337 38.20 9.46 -2.23
N PRO A 338 37.32 10.18 -1.51
CA PRO A 338 37.45 11.60 -1.26
C PRO A 338 38.54 11.87 -0.20
N GLN A 339 39.11 13.07 -0.22
CA GLN A 339 40.00 13.50 0.88
C GLN A 339 39.22 13.61 2.20
N SER A 340 39.86 13.19 3.30
CA SER A 340 39.27 13.24 4.65
C SER A 340 38.82 14.63 5.14
N THR A 341 39.27 15.71 4.50
CA THR A 341 38.88 17.09 4.80
C THR A 341 37.58 17.54 4.11
N CYS A 342 37.04 16.72 3.22
CA CYS A 342 35.84 17.06 2.46
C CYS A 342 34.59 17.04 3.35
N ILE A 343 33.75 18.08 3.23
CA ILE A 343 32.42 18.11 3.86
C ILE A 343 31.45 17.33 2.98
N PHE A 344 31.39 17.68 1.69
CA PHE A 344 30.66 16.92 0.69
C PHE A 344 31.61 15.99 -0.06
N ASN A 345 31.21 14.73 -0.22
CA ASN A 345 31.85 13.74 -1.07
C ASN A 345 31.13 13.75 -2.43
N ASP A 346 31.78 14.34 -3.41
CA ASP A 346 31.33 14.63 -4.78
C ASP A 346 31.21 13.34 -5.61
N THR A 347 30.00 12.87 -5.84
CA THR A 347 29.75 11.67 -6.67
C THR A 347 29.87 12.04 -8.15
N THR A 348 30.80 11.40 -8.86
CA THR A 348 31.09 11.76 -10.27
C THR A 348 30.85 10.62 -11.25
N GLN A 349 30.18 9.56 -10.81
CA GLN A 349 29.86 8.38 -11.61
C GLN A 349 28.40 7.98 -11.41
N GLY A 350 27.82 7.32 -12.41
CA GLY A 350 26.41 6.96 -12.43
C GLY A 350 25.51 8.03 -13.03
N ASN A 351 24.21 7.79 -12.98
CA ASN A 351 23.16 8.67 -13.47
C ASN A 351 21.81 8.25 -12.88
N ASN A 352 20.81 9.12 -12.96
CA ASN A 352 19.44 8.79 -12.55
C ASN A 352 18.47 8.55 -13.72
N SER A 353 18.98 8.02 -14.84
CA SER A 353 18.13 7.63 -15.98
C SER A 353 17.35 6.37 -15.65
N VAL A 354 16.09 6.32 -16.06
CA VAL A 354 15.23 5.15 -15.90
C VAL A 354 14.73 4.69 -17.27
N PRO A 355 14.27 3.43 -17.43
CA PRO A 355 13.66 2.99 -18.68
C PRO A 355 12.61 3.99 -19.19
N GLY A 356 12.73 4.44 -20.43
CA GLY A 356 11.82 5.42 -21.03
C GLY A 356 12.17 6.89 -20.78
N GLN A 357 13.04 7.22 -19.82
CA GLN A 357 13.44 8.59 -19.52
C GLN A 357 14.94 8.73 -19.28
N THR A 358 15.63 9.42 -20.19
CA THR A 358 17.04 9.83 -19.99
C THR A 358 17.10 10.86 -18.87
N GLY A 359 17.86 10.56 -17.83
CA GLY A 359 18.11 11.45 -16.71
C GLY A 359 19.42 12.22 -16.84
N PHE A 360 20.02 12.52 -15.70
CA PHE A 360 21.21 13.34 -15.59
C PHE A 360 22.41 12.50 -15.11
N PRO A 361 23.59 12.68 -15.70
CA PRO A 361 24.81 12.03 -15.23
C PRO A 361 25.32 12.72 -13.97
N ALA A 362 25.94 11.93 -13.08
CA ALA A 362 26.75 12.46 -12.01
C ALA A 362 28.05 13.05 -12.59
N ILE A 363 28.45 14.24 -12.14
CA ILE A 363 29.62 14.98 -12.67
C ILE A 363 30.36 15.67 -11.53
N ALA A 364 31.57 16.18 -11.79
CA ALA A 364 32.31 16.91 -10.75
C ALA A 364 31.60 18.21 -10.31
N GLY A 365 31.39 18.35 -9.01
CA GLY A 365 30.67 19.45 -8.39
C GLY A 365 29.20 19.11 -8.18
N TYR A 366 28.33 20.13 -8.21
CA TYR A 366 26.89 19.87 -8.16
C TYR A 366 26.41 19.14 -9.42
N ASP A 367 25.53 18.16 -9.25
CA ASP A 367 24.78 17.57 -10.35
C ASP A 367 23.34 17.22 -9.95
N MET A 368 22.48 16.98 -10.95
CA MET A 368 21.06 16.69 -10.74
C MET A 368 20.76 15.21 -10.43
N ALA A 369 21.79 14.38 -10.24
CA ALA A 369 21.61 13.01 -9.77
C ALA A 369 21.84 12.92 -8.25
N THR A 370 22.86 13.61 -7.75
CA THR A 370 23.35 13.50 -6.36
C THR A 370 23.51 14.83 -5.62
N GLY A 371 23.24 15.96 -6.28
CA GLY A 371 23.33 17.28 -5.68
C GLY A 371 24.78 17.66 -5.39
N LEU A 372 25.05 18.14 -4.18
CA LEU A 372 26.40 18.38 -3.68
C LEU A 372 27.17 17.08 -3.37
N GLY A 373 26.51 15.92 -3.41
CA GLY A 373 27.05 14.61 -3.07
C GLY A 373 26.74 14.18 -1.63
N SER A 374 27.39 13.09 -1.18
CA SER A 374 27.21 12.58 0.18
C SER A 374 27.95 13.40 1.23
N ILE A 375 27.65 13.18 2.50
CA ILE A 375 28.09 14.09 3.57
C ILE A 375 29.00 13.39 4.56
N ASN A 376 30.17 13.99 4.79
CA ASN A 376 30.95 13.73 5.99
C ASN A 376 30.37 14.55 7.15
N ALA A 377 29.53 13.92 7.98
CA ALA A 377 28.80 14.58 9.06
C ALA A 377 29.73 15.30 10.07
N ALA A 378 30.88 14.72 10.40
CA ALA A 378 31.82 15.32 11.34
C ALA A 378 32.40 16.63 10.78
N ASN A 379 32.78 16.63 9.50
CA ASN A 379 33.29 17.82 8.83
C ASN A 379 32.19 18.86 8.61
N LEU A 380 30.95 18.44 8.30
CA LEU A 380 29.81 19.36 8.18
C LEU A 380 29.59 20.10 9.50
N VAL A 381 29.50 19.38 10.61
CA VAL A 381 29.27 19.99 11.93
C VAL A 381 30.43 20.92 12.33
N ALA A 382 31.68 20.54 12.04
CA ALA A 382 32.84 21.37 12.32
C ALA A 382 32.89 22.62 11.42
N GLY A 383 32.51 22.48 10.16
CA GLY A 383 32.56 23.52 9.15
C GLY A 383 31.38 24.49 9.18
N TRP A 384 30.23 24.09 9.74
CA TRP A 384 28.97 24.85 9.69
C TRP A 384 29.12 26.33 10.08
N GLN A 385 29.82 26.57 11.19
CA GLN A 385 30.03 27.92 11.73
C GLN A 385 30.93 28.81 10.85
N ASN A 386 31.70 28.23 9.92
CA ASN A 386 32.51 29.00 8.98
C ASN A 386 31.66 29.84 8.04
N VAL A 387 30.41 29.43 7.78
CA VAL A 387 29.47 30.22 6.99
C VAL A 387 28.56 31.04 7.89
N THR A 388 27.95 30.45 8.92
CA THR A 388 26.97 31.20 9.73
C THR A 388 27.57 32.40 10.46
N ASN A 389 28.86 32.37 10.80
CA ASN A 389 29.57 33.51 11.40
C ASN A 389 29.83 34.66 10.40
N THR A 390 29.64 34.43 9.10
CA THR A 390 29.78 35.47 8.07
C THR A 390 28.49 36.26 7.86
N PHE A 391 27.36 35.73 8.34
CA PHE A 391 26.07 36.40 8.24
C PHE A 391 26.06 37.67 9.10
N ARG A 392 25.53 38.76 8.51
CA ARG A 392 25.39 40.04 9.20
C ARG A 392 24.22 39.94 10.19
N ALA A 393 24.49 40.21 11.46
CA ALA A 393 23.44 40.25 12.47
C ALA A 393 22.33 41.25 12.12
N THR A 394 21.09 40.92 12.46
CA THR A 394 19.92 41.77 12.24
C THR A 394 19.18 42.09 13.54
N SER A 395 18.36 43.13 13.51
CA SER A 395 17.39 43.47 14.54
C SER A 395 15.99 43.50 13.93
N THR A 396 15.07 42.72 14.48
CA THR A 396 13.67 42.64 14.05
C THR A 396 12.78 43.41 15.03
N ALA A 397 11.85 44.21 14.53
CA ALA A 397 10.82 44.88 15.32
C ALA A 397 9.42 44.50 14.80
N LEU A 398 8.50 44.26 15.72
CA LEU A 398 7.11 43.92 15.45
C LEU A 398 6.19 44.98 16.04
N GLN A 399 5.14 45.33 15.29
CA GLN A 399 3.99 46.08 15.77
C GLN A 399 2.71 45.35 15.37
N LEU A 400 1.76 45.26 16.31
CA LEU A 400 0.41 44.73 16.08
C LEU A 400 -0.62 45.82 16.31
N THR A 401 -1.57 46.01 15.39
CA THR A 401 -2.64 47.00 15.55
C THR A 401 -3.96 46.50 14.94
N PRO A 402 -5.07 46.46 15.71
CA PRO A 402 -5.17 46.70 17.15
C PRO A 402 -4.56 45.55 17.98
N ASN A 403 -4.34 45.77 19.29
CA ASN A 403 -3.79 44.76 20.21
C ASN A 403 -4.86 43.96 20.97
N SER A 404 -6.13 44.17 20.66
CA SER A 404 -7.26 43.40 21.16
C SER A 404 -8.31 43.25 20.07
N VAL A 405 -8.67 42.00 19.75
CA VAL A 405 -9.66 41.65 18.72
C VAL A 405 -10.54 40.49 19.16
N THR A 406 -11.57 40.19 18.39
CA THR A 406 -12.24 38.87 18.40
C THR A 406 -11.60 38.02 17.30
N HIS A 407 -11.50 36.71 17.50
CA HIS A 407 -10.97 35.78 16.51
C HIS A 407 -11.67 35.98 15.15
N GLY A 408 -10.89 35.86 14.06
CA GLY A 408 -11.34 36.13 12.69
C GLY A 408 -11.32 37.61 12.29
N GLN A 409 -11.19 38.56 13.22
CA GLN A 409 -10.98 39.97 12.90
C GLN A 409 -9.51 40.26 12.58
N PRO A 410 -9.22 41.14 11.61
CA PRO A 410 -7.86 41.40 11.18
C PRO A 410 -7.05 42.17 12.23
N VAL A 411 -5.84 41.69 12.51
CA VAL A 411 -4.76 42.41 13.20
C VAL A 411 -3.69 42.74 12.17
N THR A 412 -3.38 44.02 11.97
CA THR A 412 -2.26 44.40 11.10
C THR A 412 -0.95 44.11 11.82
N ALA A 413 -0.16 43.18 11.27
CA ALA A 413 1.20 42.89 11.71
C ALA A 413 2.20 43.61 10.81
N SER A 414 2.93 44.58 11.38
CA SER A 414 3.99 45.31 10.69
C SER A 414 5.34 44.91 11.28
N VAL A 415 6.20 44.36 10.43
CA VAL A 415 7.54 43.91 10.80
C VAL A 415 8.59 44.68 10.00
N THR A 416 9.62 45.16 10.69
CA THR A 416 10.80 45.77 10.08
C THR A 416 12.05 45.05 10.53
N VAL A 417 12.93 44.75 9.59
CA VAL A 417 14.23 44.11 9.84
C VAL A 417 15.33 45.00 9.32
N ALA A 418 16.27 45.35 10.19
CA ALA A 418 17.43 46.17 9.85
C ALA A 418 18.73 45.43 10.19
N PRO A 419 19.84 45.71 9.47
CA PRO A 419 21.15 45.27 9.91
C PRO A 419 21.44 45.82 11.31
N ALA A 420 21.89 44.98 12.23
CA ALA A 420 22.27 45.42 13.58
C ALA A 420 23.48 46.37 13.52
N THR A 421 24.34 46.18 12.52
CA THR A 421 25.47 47.06 12.18
C THR A 421 25.69 47.07 10.67
N GLY A 422 26.18 48.18 10.11
CA GLY A 422 26.56 48.29 8.70
C GLY A 422 25.43 48.75 7.77
N THR A 423 25.57 48.45 6.47
CA THR A 423 24.63 48.85 5.40
C THR A 423 24.05 47.63 4.67
N GLY A 424 22.97 47.84 3.92
CA GLY A 424 22.26 46.81 3.16
C GLY A 424 20.83 46.62 3.65
N THR A 425 20.04 45.85 2.91
CA THR A 425 18.61 45.69 3.15
C THR A 425 18.28 44.21 3.26
N PRO A 426 17.91 43.71 4.45
CA PRO A 426 17.47 42.33 4.63
C PRO A 426 16.29 41.99 3.72
N THR A 427 16.34 40.79 3.14
CA THR A 427 15.29 40.12 2.34
C THR A 427 14.88 38.82 3.05
N GLY A 428 13.95 38.02 2.52
CA GLY A 428 13.61 36.71 3.13
C GLY A 428 12.40 36.72 4.07
N GLY A 429 12.01 35.52 4.51
CA GLY A 429 10.72 35.24 5.14
C GLY A 429 10.61 35.67 6.61
N VAL A 430 9.40 36.05 7.00
CA VAL A 430 9.02 36.39 8.38
C VAL A 430 7.81 35.55 8.81
N ALA A 431 7.89 34.95 9.99
CA ALA A 431 6.78 34.28 10.65
C ALA A 431 6.45 34.94 11.99
N LEU A 432 5.17 34.96 12.38
CA LEU A 432 4.74 35.30 13.73
C LEU A 432 4.75 34.05 14.61
N LEU A 433 5.34 34.16 15.80
CA LEU A 433 5.32 33.15 16.83
C LEU A 433 4.46 33.65 17.99
N THR A 434 3.47 32.86 18.39
CA THR A 434 2.49 33.25 19.43
C THR A 434 2.88 32.76 20.84
N GLY A 435 3.92 31.92 20.94
CA GLY A 435 4.25 31.20 22.18
C GLY A 435 3.27 30.07 22.52
N GLY A 436 2.26 29.84 21.68
CA GLY A 436 1.27 28.76 21.76
C GLY A 436 1.25 27.90 20.47
N PRO A 437 0.20 27.07 20.27
CA PRO A 437 0.14 26.01 19.26
C PRO A 437 -0.04 26.50 17.81
N GLN A 438 0.26 27.76 17.50
CA GLN A 438 0.16 28.30 16.13
C GLN A 438 1.24 29.32 15.80
N THR A 439 1.78 29.22 14.58
CA THR A 439 2.61 30.21 13.90
C THR A 439 1.91 30.69 12.64
N VAL A 440 2.31 31.85 12.13
CA VAL A 440 1.71 32.43 10.93
C VAL A 440 2.79 32.93 9.99
N ASN A 441 2.80 32.46 8.74
CA ASN A 441 3.65 33.03 7.70
C ASN A 441 3.15 34.43 7.29
N LEU A 442 4.01 35.44 7.38
CA LEU A 442 3.72 36.77 6.81
C LEU A 442 4.20 36.90 5.37
N GLY A 443 5.13 36.04 4.93
CA GLY A 443 5.83 36.09 3.65
C GLY A 443 7.17 36.82 3.75
N SER A 444 7.73 37.13 2.58
CA SER A 444 9.06 37.71 2.43
C SER A 444 9.10 39.25 2.50
N LEU A 445 10.15 39.79 3.13
CA LEU A 445 10.39 41.23 3.27
C LEU A 445 10.49 41.93 1.91
N THR A 446 9.88 43.11 1.82
CA THR A 446 10.09 44.07 0.73
C THR A 446 10.78 45.30 1.30
N SER A 447 12.00 45.59 0.82
CA SER A 447 12.82 46.71 1.29
C SER A 447 13.04 46.72 2.81
N GLY A 448 13.26 45.54 3.41
CA GLY A 448 13.50 45.39 4.86
C GLY A 448 12.24 45.49 5.73
N SER A 449 11.04 45.45 5.13
CA SER A 449 9.78 45.51 5.87
C SER A 449 8.69 44.64 5.26
N ILE A 450 7.72 44.24 6.07
CA ILE A 450 6.48 43.61 5.62
C ILE A 450 5.33 44.06 6.51
N SER A 451 4.15 44.24 5.93
CA SER A 451 2.95 44.60 6.68
C SER A 451 1.73 43.91 6.09
N SER A 452 1.10 43.03 6.87
CA SER A 452 -0.01 42.21 6.41
C SER A 452 -1.11 42.11 7.48
N PRO A 453 -2.39 42.10 7.10
CA PRO A 453 -3.46 41.75 8.03
C PRO A 453 -3.42 40.24 8.32
N VAL A 454 -3.58 39.87 9.58
CA VAL A 454 -3.67 38.48 10.04
C VAL A 454 -5.00 38.26 10.73
N THR A 455 -5.74 37.23 10.31
CA THR A 455 -7.08 36.89 10.82
C THR A 455 -7.13 35.56 11.58
N THR A 456 -6.04 34.80 11.58
CA THR A 456 -5.95 33.42 12.08
C THR A 456 -5.21 33.30 13.41
N LEU A 457 -4.94 34.41 14.11
CA LEU A 457 -4.23 34.37 15.40
C LEU A 457 -5.09 33.66 16.46
N PRO A 458 -4.51 32.74 17.25
CA PRO A 458 -5.26 31.91 18.20
C PRO A 458 -5.90 32.75 19.31
N GLY A 459 -6.98 32.24 19.90
CA GLY A 459 -7.66 32.86 21.03
C GLY A 459 -6.82 32.87 22.31
N GLY A 460 -7.02 33.87 23.15
CA GLY A 460 -6.36 34.05 24.44
C GLY A 460 -5.59 35.37 24.56
N SER A 461 -4.88 35.52 25.68
CA SER A 461 -3.98 36.67 25.93
C SER A 461 -2.54 36.18 26.06
N TYR A 462 -1.68 36.62 25.13
CA TYR A 462 -0.30 36.15 25.01
C TYR A 462 0.60 37.21 24.38
N SER A 463 1.89 36.90 24.23
CA SER A 463 2.89 37.78 23.62
C SER A 463 3.33 37.19 22.28
N VAL A 464 3.24 37.99 21.23
CA VAL A 464 3.65 37.62 19.86
C VAL A 464 5.04 38.14 19.55
N THR A 465 5.87 37.34 18.91
CA THR A 465 7.16 37.77 18.35
C THR A 465 7.19 37.56 16.85
N ALA A 466 7.91 38.40 16.11
CA ALA A 466 8.24 38.15 14.72
C ALA A 466 9.60 37.45 14.63
N SER A 467 9.64 36.31 13.95
CA SER A 467 10.85 35.57 13.61
C SER A 467 11.22 35.85 12.16
N TYR A 468 12.41 36.40 11.96
CA TYR A 468 13.02 36.56 10.65
C TYR A 468 14.02 35.42 10.41
N GLY A 469 13.84 34.66 9.34
CA GLY A 469 14.62 33.45 9.06
C GLY A 469 16.04 33.67 8.51
N GLY A 470 16.35 34.86 8.00
CA GLY A 470 17.60 35.15 7.29
C GLY A 470 17.49 35.02 5.76
N ASP A 471 18.56 35.40 5.03
CA ASP A 471 18.57 35.41 3.55
C ASP A 471 19.94 35.08 2.91
N GLY A 472 20.80 34.35 3.62
CA GLY A 472 22.16 34.00 3.17
C GLY A 472 23.18 35.14 3.24
N THR A 473 22.74 36.40 3.45
CA THR A 473 23.63 37.53 3.77
C THR A 473 23.43 38.00 5.21
N PHE A 474 22.17 38.06 5.63
CA PHE A 474 21.73 38.51 6.93
C PHE A 474 21.27 37.32 7.77
N GLY A 475 21.75 37.26 9.01
CA GLY A 475 21.39 36.21 9.96
C GLY A 475 19.99 36.42 10.52
N ALA A 476 19.39 35.32 10.98
CA ALA A 476 18.08 35.31 11.63
C ALA A 476 18.03 36.21 12.89
N SER A 477 16.86 36.75 13.19
CA SER A 477 16.60 37.45 14.45
C SER A 477 15.13 37.37 14.86
N VAL A 478 14.86 37.58 16.14
CA VAL A 478 13.50 37.54 16.70
C VAL A 478 13.22 38.87 17.39
N SER A 479 12.03 39.43 17.19
CA SER A 479 11.61 40.68 17.85
C SER A 479 11.41 40.50 19.35
N SER A 480 11.38 41.60 20.08
CA SER A 480 10.75 41.63 21.41
C SER A 480 9.26 41.26 21.31
N GLY A 481 8.71 40.71 22.39
CA GLY A 481 7.31 40.30 22.46
C GLY A 481 6.32 41.47 22.51
N VAL A 482 5.25 41.39 21.71
CA VAL A 482 4.15 42.35 21.64
C VAL A 482 2.89 41.70 22.22
N PRO A 483 2.25 42.27 23.26
CA PRO A 483 1.05 41.69 23.86
C PRO A 483 -0.14 41.78 22.90
N LEU A 484 -0.93 40.71 22.83
CA LEU A 484 -2.15 40.61 22.04
C LEU A 484 -3.22 39.87 22.86
N THR A 485 -4.48 40.32 22.72
CA THR A 485 -5.65 39.59 23.22
C THR A 485 -6.60 39.27 22.08
N VAL A 486 -6.96 38.00 21.91
CA VAL A 486 -7.91 37.52 20.93
C VAL A 486 -9.06 36.84 21.68
N ASN A 487 -10.24 37.42 21.62
CA ASN A 487 -11.45 36.87 22.26
C ASN A 487 -12.08 35.80 21.35
N SER A 488 -12.71 34.78 21.94
CA SER A 488 -13.38 33.72 21.18
C SER A 488 -14.53 34.25 20.31
N GLU A 489 -14.72 33.71 19.11
CA GLU A 489 -15.90 33.93 18.26
C GLU A 489 -16.88 32.74 18.31
N PRO A 490 -18.15 32.90 17.89
CA PRO A 490 -19.05 31.75 17.70
C PRO A 490 -18.52 30.76 16.66
N SER A 491 -18.73 29.46 16.90
CA SER A 491 -18.40 28.39 15.93
C SER A 491 -19.63 27.89 15.16
N LYS A 492 -19.35 27.28 14.01
CA LYS A 492 -20.29 26.53 13.18
C LYS A 492 -19.79 25.09 13.07
N MET A 493 -20.72 24.14 13.20
CA MET A 493 -20.43 22.72 13.06
C MET A 493 -21.16 22.12 11.85
N THR A 494 -20.44 21.37 11.03
CA THR A 494 -21.01 20.42 10.05
C THR A 494 -20.95 19.03 10.64
N PHE A 495 -22.00 18.24 10.49
CA PHE A 495 -22.05 16.86 10.98
C PHE A 495 -22.78 15.99 9.97
N THR A 496 -22.12 14.93 9.50
CA THR A 496 -22.61 14.04 8.45
C THR A 496 -22.34 12.58 8.77
N SER A 497 -23.17 11.69 8.22
CA SER A 497 -22.93 10.25 8.22
C SER A 497 -22.65 9.76 6.80
N SER A 498 -21.85 8.70 6.66
CA SER A 498 -21.54 8.09 5.36
C SER A 498 -22.76 7.52 4.64
N ALA A 499 -23.83 7.20 5.39
CA ALA A 499 -25.09 6.74 4.84
C ALA A 499 -26.28 7.18 5.70
N ALA A 500 -27.43 7.40 5.05
CA ALA A 500 -28.72 7.61 5.72
C ALA A 500 -29.35 6.29 6.20
N SER A 501 -28.91 5.16 5.64
CA SER A 501 -29.27 3.82 6.11
C SER A 501 -28.15 2.84 5.85
N THR A 502 -27.92 1.93 6.79
CA THR A 502 -26.99 0.81 6.66
C THR A 502 -27.61 -0.43 7.32
N THR A 503 -26.92 -1.57 7.23
CA THR A 503 -27.36 -2.81 7.90
C THR A 503 -26.61 -3.00 9.22
N PHE A 504 -27.19 -3.80 10.11
CA PHE A 504 -26.55 -4.19 11.36
C PHE A 504 -25.15 -4.74 11.09
N SER A 505 -24.20 -4.38 11.97
CA SER A 505 -22.79 -4.77 11.91
C SER A 505 -21.95 -4.20 10.77
N ASN A 506 -22.50 -3.35 9.91
CA ASN A 506 -21.71 -2.58 8.96
C ASN A 506 -21.13 -1.32 9.60
N PHE A 507 -19.98 -0.90 9.11
CA PHE A 507 -19.34 0.34 9.52
C PHE A 507 -20.18 1.55 9.09
N LEU A 508 -20.40 2.46 10.03
CA LEU A 508 -20.95 3.79 9.79
C LEU A 508 -19.86 4.81 10.14
N PHE A 509 -19.49 5.65 9.17
CA PHE A 509 -18.53 6.73 9.41
C PHE A 509 -19.30 8.00 9.71
N LEU A 510 -18.92 8.68 10.79
CA LEU A 510 -19.48 9.95 11.20
C LEU A 510 -18.38 11.00 11.12
N GLU A 511 -18.64 12.06 10.38
CA GLU A 511 -17.68 13.12 10.11
C GLU A 511 -18.21 14.44 10.67
N VAL A 512 -17.35 15.15 11.39
CA VAL A 512 -17.61 16.49 11.91
C VAL A 512 -16.55 17.46 11.40
N GLY A 513 -16.98 18.67 11.09
CA GLY A 513 -16.11 19.81 10.82
C GLY A 513 -16.54 20.98 11.70
N VAL A 514 -15.59 21.63 12.34
CA VAL A 514 -15.85 22.78 13.22
C VAL A 514 -15.04 23.96 12.70
N SER A 515 -15.73 25.05 12.36
CA SER A 515 -15.11 26.28 11.87
C SER A 515 -15.64 27.49 12.61
N GLY A 516 -14.89 28.59 12.61
CA GLY A 516 -15.42 29.89 13.05
C GLY A 516 -16.53 30.40 12.13
N VAL A 517 -17.42 31.23 12.65
CA VAL A 517 -18.40 31.96 11.81
C VAL A 517 -17.70 32.91 10.83
N SER A 518 -16.51 33.41 11.17
CA SER A 518 -15.64 34.16 10.27
C SER A 518 -15.05 33.32 9.12
N GLN A 519 -15.11 31.99 9.22
CA GLN A 519 -14.41 31.03 8.34
C GLN A 519 -12.88 31.20 8.35
N GLN A 520 -12.32 31.77 9.41
CA GLN A 520 -10.89 31.91 9.63
C GLN A 520 -10.44 30.95 10.72
N GLY A 521 -9.19 30.48 10.63
CA GLY A 521 -8.59 29.54 11.57
C GLY A 521 -9.28 28.16 11.56
N ALA A 522 -8.74 27.26 12.37
CA ALA A 522 -9.23 25.90 12.55
C ALA A 522 -9.49 25.63 14.04
N ALA A 523 -10.61 25.00 14.35
CA ALA A 523 -10.98 24.68 15.72
C ALA A 523 -10.13 23.53 16.27
N THR A 524 -9.77 23.63 17.54
CA THR A 524 -9.00 22.65 18.30
C THR A 524 -9.86 22.04 19.40
N GLY A 525 -9.37 21.02 20.09
CA GLY A 525 -10.08 20.36 21.18
C GLY A 525 -10.82 19.11 20.73
N THR A 526 -12.00 18.83 21.28
CA THR A 526 -12.70 17.55 21.07
C THR A 526 -14.17 17.73 20.73
N VAL A 527 -14.71 16.76 19.99
CA VAL A 527 -16.14 16.62 19.69
C VAL A 527 -16.66 15.34 20.33
N SER A 528 -17.80 15.42 21.02
CA SER A 528 -18.51 14.26 21.55
C SER A 528 -19.67 13.88 20.65
N PHE A 529 -19.80 12.59 20.34
CA PHE A 529 -20.83 12.01 19.49
C PHE A 529 -21.79 11.20 20.34
N SER A 530 -23.09 11.39 20.17
CA SER A 530 -24.10 10.64 20.91
C SER A 530 -25.19 10.12 19.98
N ASP A 531 -25.87 9.07 20.43
CA ASP A 531 -27.00 8.46 19.75
C ASP A 531 -28.23 8.55 20.64
N THR A 532 -29.33 9.06 20.09
CA THR A 532 -30.65 8.99 20.69
C THR A 532 -31.47 7.90 20.00
N PHE A 533 -31.66 6.79 20.70
CA PHE A 533 -32.38 5.61 20.22
C PHE A 533 -33.48 5.23 21.23
N ASN A 534 -34.71 5.02 20.73
CA ASN A 534 -35.89 4.70 21.56
C ASN A 534 -36.11 5.64 22.76
N GLY A 535 -35.81 6.94 22.59
CA GLY A 535 -35.99 7.96 23.63
C GLY A 535 -34.89 8.01 24.69
N SER A 536 -33.83 7.20 24.55
CA SER A 536 -32.64 7.23 25.42
C SER A 536 -31.44 7.76 24.64
N THR A 537 -30.67 8.67 25.23
CA THR A 537 -29.44 9.21 24.64
C THR A 537 -28.21 8.56 25.30
N THR A 538 -27.32 8.02 24.48
CA THR A 538 -26.05 7.41 24.92
C THR A 538 -24.87 8.08 24.24
N ASN A 539 -23.79 8.36 24.98
CA ASN A 539 -22.54 8.81 24.39
C ASN A 539 -21.90 7.65 23.62
N LEU A 540 -21.51 7.87 22.37
CA LEU A 540 -20.83 6.90 21.53
C LEU A 540 -19.32 6.99 21.75
N LEU A 541 -18.75 8.17 21.49
CA LEU A 541 -17.31 8.42 21.57
C LEU A 541 -17.04 9.93 21.66
N THR A 542 -15.87 10.29 22.19
CA THR A 542 -15.29 11.63 22.06
C THR A 542 -14.03 11.52 21.20
N ALA A 543 -13.89 12.39 20.20
CA ALA A 543 -12.74 12.40 19.30
C ALA A 543 -12.08 13.80 19.25
N PRO A 544 -10.75 13.88 19.21
CA PRO A 544 -10.04 15.14 18.99
C PRO A 544 -10.22 15.64 17.56
N LEU A 545 -10.22 16.95 17.37
CA LEU A 545 -10.14 17.60 16.06
C LEU A 545 -8.69 17.59 15.56
N ASN A 546 -8.51 17.42 14.25
CA ASN A 546 -7.23 17.59 13.57
C ASN A 546 -6.91 19.09 13.34
N VAL A 547 -5.76 19.38 12.72
CA VAL A 547 -5.25 20.75 12.49
C VAL A 547 -6.16 21.60 11.61
N GLN A 548 -7.08 20.99 10.86
CA GLN A 548 -8.08 21.66 10.03
C GLN A 548 -9.43 21.84 10.74
N GLY A 549 -9.60 21.33 11.96
CA GLY A 549 -10.85 21.37 12.70
C GLY A 549 -11.84 20.27 12.32
N ASN A 550 -11.35 19.13 11.83
CA ASN A 550 -12.15 17.97 11.44
C ASN A 550 -11.93 16.78 12.37
N ALA A 551 -12.95 15.95 12.54
CA ALA A 551 -12.80 14.62 13.13
C ALA A 551 -13.73 13.61 12.45
N SER A 552 -13.28 12.36 12.37
CA SER A 552 -14.07 11.23 11.88
C SER A 552 -14.03 10.09 12.87
N ILE A 553 -15.17 9.45 13.10
CA ILE A 553 -15.25 8.26 13.94
C ILE A 553 -15.96 7.13 13.19
N THR A 554 -15.58 5.90 13.49
CA THR A 554 -16.26 4.71 12.99
C THR A 554 -17.14 4.12 14.09
N VAL A 555 -18.42 3.94 13.78
CA VAL A 555 -19.38 3.24 14.64
C VAL A 555 -19.65 1.86 14.03
N THR A 556 -19.42 0.82 14.82
CA THR A 556 -19.40 -0.58 14.33
C THR A 556 -20.68 -1.36 14.64
N SER A 557 -21.50 -0.88 15.59
CA SER A 557 -22.77 -1.54 15.92
C SER A 557 -23.77 -0.58 16.55
N LEU A 558 -24.73 -0.14 15.74
CA LEU A 558 -25.97 0.44 16.22
C LEU A 558 -27.06 -0.65 16.18
N ALA A 559 -27.98 -0.62 17.14
CA ALA A 559 -29.11 -1.53 17.17
C ALA A 559 -30.00 -1.36 15.92
N ILE A 560 -30.89 -2.31 15.62
CA ILE A 560 -31.83 -2.14 14.51
C ILE A 560 -32.90 -1.11 14.87
N GLY A 561 -33.12 -0.15 13.98
CA GLY A 561 -34.15 0.87 14.09
C GLY A 561 -33.68 2.23 13.60
N SER A 562 -34.39 3.28 14.00
CA SER A 562 -34.08 4.66 13.62
C SER A 562 -33.30 5.35 14.73
N HIS A 563 -32.11 5.83 14.39
CA HIS A 563 -31.16 6.51 15.28
C HIS A 563 -31.13 8.00 14.96
N SER A 564 -31.03 8.81 16.01
CA SER A 564 -30.82 10.24 15.91
C SER A 564 -29.45 10.57 16.50
N LEU A 565 -28.46 10.73 15.64
CA LEU A 565 -27.07 10.95 16.02
C LEU A 565 -26.84 12.45 16.23
N ASN A 566 -26.07 12.82 17.24
CA ASN A 566 -25.75 14.20 17.59
C ASN A 566 -24.24 14.38 17.78
N ALA A 567 -23.75 15.59 17.53
CA ALA A 567 -22.38 15.99 17.79
C ALA A 567 -22.34 17.32 18.58
N SER A 568 -21.47 17.39 19.58
CA SER A 568 -21.26 18.58 20.41
C SER A 568 -19.78 18.90 20.59
N TYR A 569 -19.42 20.15 20.32
CA TYR A 569 -18.10 20.72 20.47
C TYR A 569 -18.02 21.55 21.74
N SER A 570 -17.00 21.31 22.57
CA SER A 570 -16.83 21.96 23.87
C SER A 570 -16.35 23.40 23.80
N GLY A 571 -15.97 23.90 22.63
CA GLY A 571 -15.26 25.16 22.49
C GLY A 571 -13.76 25.02 22.76
N ASP A 572 -13.02 26.05 22.36
CA ASP A 572 -11.60 26.27 22.63
C ASP A 572 -11.34 27.78 22.86
N PRO A 573 -10.09 28.25 23.06
CA PRO A 573 -9.81 29.67 23.24
C PRO A 573 -10.27 30.58 22.08
N SER A 574 -10.25 30.08 20.85
CA SER A 574 -10.62 30.81 19.61
C SER A 574 -12.13 30.74 19.32
N PHE A 575 -12.80 29.67 19.73
CA PHE A 575 -14.13 29.31 19.27
C PHE A 575 -15.05 28.89 20.42
N GLN A 576 -16.24 29.47 20.48
CA GLN A 576 -17.26 29.14 21.48
C GLN A 576 -17.83 27.73 21.25
N PRO A 577 -18.38 27.07 22.30
CA PRO A 577 -19.04 25.77 22.18
C PRO A 577 -20.20 25.80 21.17
N SER A 578 -20.40 24.70 20.45
CA SER A 578 -21.53 24.54 19.51
C SER A 578 -21.99 23.09 19.40
N SER A 579 -23.16 22.88 18.82
CA SER A 579 -23.72 21.55 18.56
C SER A 579 -24.36 21.52 17.18
N ALA A 580 -24.21 20.41 16.46
CA ALA A 580 -24.91 20.19 15.21
C ALA A 580 -26.33 19.64 15.46
N GLY A 581 -27.24 19.93 14.52
CA GLY A 581 -28.55 19.27 14.47
C GLY A 581 -28.41 17.75 14.25
N PRO A 582 -29.44 16.96 14.61
CA PRO A 582 -29.32 15.51 14.56
C PRO A 582 -29.24 14.97 13.12
N VAL A 583 -28.35 14.01 12.89
CA VAL A 583 -28.31 13.19 11.67
C VAL A 583 -29.11 11.92 11.92
N SER A 584 -30.11 11.66 11.08
CA SER A 584 -30.95 10.47 11.22
C SER A 584 -30.38 9.30 10.39
N VAL A 585 -30.18 8.15 11.02
CA VAL A 585 -29.69 6.93 10.35
C VAL A 585 -30.62 5.77 10.67
N THR A 586 -31.02 5.01 9.64
CA THR A 586 -31.83 3.80 9.83
C THR A 586 -30.98 2.54 9.69
N ILE A 587 -30.93 1.74 10.74
CA ILE A 587 -30.25 0.45 10.75
C ILE A 587 -31.27 -0.66 10.45
N THR A 588 -31.01 -1.41 9.39
CA THR A 588 -31.82 -2.56 8.98
C THR A 588 -31.09 -3.87 9.25
N LYS A 589 -31.74 -5.02 9.07
CA LYS A 589 -31.08 -6.32 9.29
C LYS A 589 -29.94 -6.56 8.31
N GLY A 590 -28.83 -7.13 8.81
CA GLY A 590 -27.71 -7.62 8.00
C GLY A 590 -28.13 -8.71 7.02
N THR A 591 -27.39 -8.88 5.93
CA THR A 591 -27.53 -10.04 5.04
C THR A 591 -26.58 -11.15 5.47
N THR A 592 -26.94 -12.38 5.12
CA THR A 592 -26.11 -13.56 5.34
C THR A 592 -26.01 -14.39 4.06
N GLU A 593 -24.93 -15.14 3.94
CA GLU A 593 -24.78 -16.20 2.95
C GLU A 593 -24.61 -17.53 3.68
N THR A 594 -25.42 -18.52 3.31
CA THR A 594 -25.34 -19.88 3.88
C THR A 594 -24.67 -20.80 2.88
N PHE A 595 -23.62 -21.49 3.31
CA PHE A 595 -22.95 -22.53 2.56
C PHE A 595 -23.27 -23.89 3.17
N LEU A 596 -23.52 -24.90 2.33
CA LEU A 596 -23.76 -26.27 2.75
C LEU A 596 -22.61 -27.15 2.28
N PHE A 597 -22.07 -27.93 3.21
CA PHE A 597 -21.14 -29.02 2.98
C PHE A 597 -21.87 -30.33 3.26
N ALA A 598 -22.07 -31.10 2.20
CA ALA A 598 -22.68 -32.42 2.26
C ALA A 598 -21.78 -33.44 1.55
N PRO A 599 -21.73 -34.70 2.00
CA PRO A 599 -21.05 -35.75 1.25
C PRO A 599 -21.76 -35.97 -0.10
N THR A 600 -21.01 -36.37 -1.13
CA THR A 600 -21.58 -36.64 -2.45
C THR A 600 -22.30 -38.00 -2.52
N GLY A 601 -22.02 -38.91 -1.58
CA GLY A 601 -22.70 -40.19 -1.47
C GLY A 601 -22.58 -40.85 -0.09
N ALA A 602 -23.54 -41.73 0.22
CA ALA A 602 -23.52 -42.56 1.42
C ALA A 602 -24.13 -43.96 1.17
N LEU A 603 -23.69 -44.96 1.94
CA LEU A 603 -24.28 -46.29 1.90
C LEU A 603 -25.66 -46.31 2.59
N PRO A 604 -26.57 -47.23 2.21
CA PRO A 604 -27.83 -47.42 2.90
C PRO A 604 -27.63 -47.64 4.41
N ASN A 605 -28.43 -46.96 5.23
CA ASN A 605 -28.39 -47.04 6.70
C ASN A 605 -27.08 -46.56 7.36
N SER A 606 -26.19 -45.88 6.63
CA SER A 606 -25.02 -45.23 7.21
C SER A 606 -25.36 -43.81 7.68
N PRO A 607 -24.75 -43.33 8.79
CA PRO A 607 -24.90 -41.95 9.20
C PRO A 607 -24.40 -40.96 8.14
N VAL A 608 -25.13 -39.85 7.96
CA VAL A 608 -24.77 -38.74 7.06
C VAL A 608 -24.62 -37.48 7.88
N THR A 609 -23.44 -36.85 7.82
CA THR A 609 -23.20 -35.56 8.45
C THR A 609 -23.36 -34.45 7.42
N LEU A 610 -24.14 -33.44 7.76
CA LEU A 610 -24.31 -32.21 7.01
C LEU A 610 -23.79 -31.05 7.87
N GLU A 611 -23.04 -30.16 7.26
CA GLU A 611 -22.47 -28.98 7.91
C GLU A 611 -22.83 -27.75 7.11
N ALA A 612 -23.38 -26.75 7.79
CA ALA A 612 -23.67 -25.45 7.20
C ALA A 612 -22.82 -24.38 7.86
N ILE A 613 -22.34 -23.43 7.06
CA ILE A 613 -21.68 -22.21 7.54
C ILE A 613 -22.54 -21.02 7.14
N VAL A 614 -22.85 -20.15 8.11
CA VAL A 614 -23.62 -18.92 7.86
C VAL A 614 -22.68 -17.73 8.02
N PHE A 615 -22.26 -17.15 6.90
CA PHE A 615 -21.38 -15.99 6.87
C PHE A 615 -22.19 -14.69 6.88
N PRO A 616 -21.92 -13.75 7.80
CA PRO A 616 -22.49 -12.40 7.76
C PRO A 616 -21.73 -11.53 6.75
N ASN A 617 -22.42 -10.52 6.20
CA ASN A 617 -21.76 -9.35 5.62
C ASN A 617 -21.61 -8.29 6.72
N GLY A 618 -20.51 -8.38 7.49
CA GLY A 618 -20.23 -7.56 8.67
C GLY A 618 -19.31 -8.26 9.68
N THR A 619 -19.02 -7.61 10.80
CA THR A 619 -18.09 -8.11 11.84
C THR A 619 -18.73 -9.00 12.91
N ALA A 620 -20.04 -8.92 13.13
CA ALA A 620 -20.78 -9.70 14.12
C ALA A 620 -21.32 -10.99 13.49
N GLY A 621 -21.13 -12.12 14.19
CA GLY A 621 -21.65 -13.42 13.75
C GLY A 621 -23.18 -13.54 13.90
N PRO A 622 -23.89 -14.18 12.96
CA PRO A 622 -25.30 -14.49 13.09
C PRO A 622 -25.54 -15.53 14.20
N THR A 623 -26.68 -15.41 14.86
CA THR A 623 -27.20 -16.37 15.86
C THR A 623 -28.41 -17.10 15.31
N GLY A 624 -29.10 -17.90 16.12
CA GLY A 624 -30.31 -18.62 15.68
C GLY A 624 -30.00 -19.98 15.08
N THR A 625 -30.83 -20.44 14.13
CA THR A 625 -30.82 -21.84 13.68
C THR A 625 -30.79 -22.01 12.17
N VAL A 626 -30.14 -23.10 11.74
CA VAL A 626 -30.21 -23.62 10.37
C VAL A 626 -31.12 -24.86 10.34
N GLN A 627 -32.09 -24.87 9.43
CA GLN A 627 -32.87 -26.05 9.09
C GLN A 627 -32.27 -26.72 7.84
N PHE A 628 -31.89 -27.98 7.95
CA PHE A 628 -31.51 -28.80 6.79
C PHE A 628 -32.77 -29.38 6.14
N LEU A 629 -32.86 -29.30 4.81
CA LEU A 629 -34.01 -29.77 4.03
C LEU A 629 -33.54 -30.68 2.90
N ASP A 630 -34.32 -31.72 2.60
CA ASP A 630 -34.27 -32.44 1.32
C ASP A 630 -35.49 -32.05 0.48
N GLY A 631 -35.27 -31.25 -0.55
CA GLY A 631 -36.33 -30.51 -1.24
C GLY A 631 -37.08 -29.60 -0.27
N THR A 632 -38.30 -30.00 0.13
CA THR A 632 -39.12 -29.28 1.12
C THR A 632 -39.25 -30.01 2.46
N THR A 633 -38.65 -31.19 2.59
CA THR A 633 -38.79 -32.04 3.77
C THR A 633 -37.69 -31.74 4.79
N ALA A 634 -38.05 -31.50 6.04
CA ALA A 634 -37.09 -31.25 7.12
C ALA A 634 -36.26 -32.50 7.48
N LEU A 635 -34.93 -32.33 7.48
CA LEU A 635 -33.97 -33.31 7.94
C LEU A 635 -33.61 -33.02 9.40
N GLY A 636 -34.41 -33.54 10.33
CA GLY A 636 -34.26 -33.29 11.76
C GLY A 636 -34.75 -31.90 12.20
N ASN A 637 -34.50 -31.58 13.47
CA ASN A 637 -34.86 -30.28 14.05
C ASN A 637 -33.86 -29.19 13.61
N PRO A 638 -34.26 -27.90 13.62
CA PRO A 638 -33.32 -26.81 13.39
C PRO A 638 -32.12 -26.85 14.35
N VAL A 639 -30.92 -26.66 13.82
CA VAL A 639 -29.66 -26.73 14.55
C VAL A 639 -29.18 -25.32 14.90
N GLN A 640 -28.80 -25.09 16.16
CA GLN A 640 -28.25 -23.81 16.61
C GLN A 640 -26.88 -23.55 15.98
N ILE A 641 -26.66 -22.31 15.56
CA ILE A 641 -25.37 -21.84 15.06
C ILE A 641 -24.39 -21.68 16.23
N GLN A 642 -23.18 -22.24 16.11
CA GLN A 642 -22.07 -22.08 17.03
C GLN A 642 -20.81 -21.72 16.23
N ASN A 643 -20.20 -20.56 16.52
CA ASN A 643 -19.02 -20.05 15.79
C ASN A 643 -19.20 -20.03 14.26
N LEU A 644 -20.38 -19.60 13.78
CA LEU A 644 -20.80 -19.59 12.37
C LEU A 644 -21.21 -20.96 11.78
N PHE A 645 -21.06 -22.06 12.53
CA PHE A 645 -21.36 -23.42 12.04
C PHE A 645 -22.66 -23.98 12.61
N ALA A 646 -23.38 -24.77 11.81
CA ALA A 646 -24.47 -25.63 12.25
C ALA A 646 -24.24 -27.04 11.68
N VAL A 647 -24.19 -28.05 12.54
CA VAL A 647 -23.86 -29.44 12.14
C VAL A 647 -24.95 -30.41 12.60
N ILE A 648 -25.41 -31.26 11.69
CA ILE A 648 -26.31 -32.37 12.01
C ILE A 648 -25.74 -33.69 11.49
N THR A 649 -25.84 -34.75 12.29
CA THR A 649 -25.61 -36.12 11.84
C THR A 649 -26.95 -36.87 11.83
N LEU A 650 -27.41 -37.22 10.64
CA LEU A 650 -28.61 -38.01 10.43
C LEU A 650 -28.26 -39.49 10.54
N PRO A 651 -28.95 -40.28 11.38
CA PRO A 651 -28.62 -41.69 11.58
C PRO A 651 -28.93 -42.53 10.34
N GLN A 652 -29.93 -42.13 9.56
CA GLN A 652 -30.33 -42.76 8.31
C GLN A 652 -31.02 -41.74 7.41
N LEU A 653 -30.71 -41.80 6.12
CA LEU A 653 -31.47 -41.14 5.06
C LEU A 653 -32.07 -42.22 4.15
N ALA A 654 -33.21 -41.94 3.52
CA ALA A 654 -33.86 -42.91 2.63
C ALA A 654 -32.93 -43.24 1.44
N ASN A 655 -33.08 -44.43 0.84
CA ASN A 655 -32.31 -44.73 -0.37
C ASN A 655 -32.83 -43.90 -1.55
N GLY A 656 -31.94 -43.31 -2.32
CA GLY A 656 -32.25 -42.56 -3.51
C GLY A 656 -31.45 -41.27 -3.64
N ALA A 657 -31.96 -40.40 -4.51
CA ALA A 657 -31.38 -39.10 -4.79
C ALA A 657 -31.96 -38.03 -3.86
N HIS A 658 -31.08 -37.22 -3.29
CA HIS A 658 -31.43 -36.11 -2.40
C HIS A 658 -30.88 -34.80 -2.93
N SER A 659 -31.66 -33.74 -2.77
CA SER A 659 -31.28 -32.37 -3.09
C SER A 659 -31.35 -31.57 -1.81
N VAL A 660 -30.22 -31.53 -1.11
CA VAL A 660 -30.14 -31.02 0.25
C VAL A 660 -29.84 -29.53 0.23
N THR A 661 -30.53 -28.76 1.06
CA THR A 661 -30.26 -27.34 1.30
C THR A 661 -30.13 -27.07 2.80
N ALA A 662 -29.36 -26.05 3.15
CA ALA A 662 -29.33 -25.46 4.48
C ALA A 662 -30.05 -24.12 4.44
N VAL A 663 -31.08 -23.96 5.27
CA VAL A 663 -31.89 -22.73 5.36
C VAL A 663 -31.67 -22.09 6.72
N TYR A 664 -30.96 -20.98 6.74
CA TYR A 664 -30.89 -20.10 7.90
C TYR A 664 -32.13 -19.20 7.95
N SER A 665 -32.88 -19.23 9.04
CA SER A 665 -34.14 -18.48 9.18
C SER A 665 -33.95 -16.97 9.42
N GLY A 666 -32.73 -16.52 9.69
CA GLY A 666 -32.47 -15.20 10.25
C GLY A 666 -32.62 -15.18 11.77
N ASP A 667 -32.24 -14.06 12.37
CA ASP A 667 -32.38 -13.77 13.80
C ASP A 667 -32.89 -12.33 14.01
N SER A 668 -32.70 -11.76 15.21
CA SER A 668 -33.09 -10.37 15.47
C SER A 668 -32.31 -9.35 14.62
N ASN A 669 -31.09 -9.70 14.22
CA ASN A 669 -30.08 -8.82 13.63
C ASN A 669 -29.83 -9.07 12.13
N PHE A 670 -30.11 -10.28 11.65
CA PHE A 670 -29.79 -10.75 10.31
C PHE A 670 -31.01 -11.32 9.61
N ASN A 671 -31.10 -11.09 8.31
CA ASN A 671 -32.02 -11.76 7.42
C ASN A 671 -31.59 -13.22 7.20
N GLY A 672 -32.57 -14.09 6.96
CA GLY A 672 -32.32 -15.47 6.59
C GLY A 672 -31.67 -15.62 5.21
N SER A 673 -31.06 -16.77 4.98
CA SER A 673 -30.45 -17.14 3.71
C SER A 673 -30.52 -18.65 3.48
N THR A 674 -30.40 -19.06 2.22
CA THR A 674 -30.49 -20.46 1.82
C THR A 674 -29.29 -20.82 0.97
N SER A 675 -28.66 -21.96 1.27
CA SER A 675 -27.57 -22.47 0.45
C SER A 675 -28.04 -22.87 -0.95
N PRO A 676 -27.16 -22.85 -1.95
CA PRO A 676 -27.37 -23.64 -3.16
C PRO A 676 -27.63 -25.13 -2.79
N PRO A 677 -28.44 -25.86 -3.57
CA PRO A 677 -28.69 -27.27 -3.33
C PRO A 677 -27.42 -28.11 -3.55
N SER A 678 -27.12 -29.00 -2.61
CA SER A 678 -26.09 -30.03 -2.75
C SER A 678 -26.76 -31.36 -3.09
N LYS A 679 -26.30 -32.00 -4.18
CA LYS A 679 -26.77 -33.34 -4.55
C LYS A 679 -26.08 -34.40 -3.67
N LEU A 680 -26.87 -35.28 -3.05
CA LEU A 680 -26.40 -36.42 -2.24
C LEU A 680 -27.12 -37.69 -2.70
N PHE A 681 -26.37 -38.76 -2.98
CA PHE A 681 -26.94 -40.06 -3.33
C PHE A 681 -26.78 -41.06 -2.19
N VAL A 682 -27.89 -41.69 -1.77
CA VAL A 682 -27.87 -42.76 -0.77
C VAL A 682 -28.27 -44.08 -1.42
N GLY A 683 -27.33 -44.99 -1.56
CA GLY A 683 -27.59 -46.23 -2.28
C GLY A 683 -26.36 -47.11 -2.39
N ILE A 684 -26.55 -48.28 -2.98
CA ILE A 684 -25.44 -49.17 -3.30
C ILE A 684 -24.73 -48.56 -4.52
N PRO A 685 -23.40 -48.28 -4.45
CA PRO A 685 -22.65 -47.80 -5.60
C PRO A 685 -22.80 -48.78 -6.75
N ASP A 686 -23.53 -48.40 -7.80
CA ASP A 686 -23.78 -49.24 -8.97
C ASP A 686 -24.39 -48.44 -10.15
N PHE A 687 -24.30 -48.91 -11.40
CA PHE A 687 -24.83 -48.26 -12.61
C PHE A 687 -25.26 -49.28 -13.67
N GLN A 688 -26.21 -48.92 -14.53
CA GLN A 688 -26.63 -49.73 -15.68
C GLN A 688 -25.84 -49.32 -16.92
N ILE A 689 -25.60 -50.28 -17.83
CA ILE A 689 -24.96 -50.05 -19.13
C ILE A 689 -25.86 -50.52 -20.28
N ALA A 690 -26.02 -49.67 -21.29
CA ALA A 690 -26.70 -49.99 -22.54
C ALA A 690 -25.88 -49.49 -23.74
N VAL A 691 -26.08 -50.10 -24.92
CA VAL A 691 -25.43 -49.68 -26.17
C VAL A 691 -26.44 -49.61 -27.31
N ASN A 692 -26.37 -48.54 -28.11
CA ASN A 692 -27.30 -48.31 -29.22
C ASN A 692 -26.56 -47.71 -30.44
N PRO A 693 -26.68 -48.29 -31.66
CA PRO A 693 -27.37 -49.52 -31.98
C PRO A 693 -26.65 -50.76 -31.43
N GLY A 694 -27.43 -51.80 -31.07
CA GLY A 694 -26.89 -53.08 -30.58
C GLY A 694 -26.24 -53.96 -31.66
N ASN A 695 -26.19 -53.47 -32.90
CA ASN A 695 -25.44 -54.08 -34.00
C ASN A 695 -24.70 -53.00 -34.81
N LEU A 696 -23.51 -53.32 -35.29
CA LEU A 696 -22.67 -52.44 -36.10
C LEU A 696 -22.11 -53.17 -37.31
N THR A 697 -22.12 -52.51 -38.46
CA THR A 697 -21.38 -52.93 -39.64
C THR A 697 -20.15 -52.06 -39.77
N VAL A 698 -18.96 -52.67 -39.83
CA VAL A 698 -17.68 -51.97 -39.94
C VAL A 698 -17.03 -52.39 -41.27
N THR A 699 -16.67 -51.42 -42.10
CA THR A 699 -15.97 -51.67 -43.37
C THR A 699 -14.58 -51.04 -43.33
N ALA A 700 -13.73 -51.37 -44.30
CA ALA A 700 -12.42 -50.70 -44.44
C ALA A 700 -12.53 -49.19 -44.73
N ALA A 701 -13.68 -48.71 -45.22
CA ALA A 701 -13.92 -47.31 -45.58
C ALA A 701 -14.74 -46.52 -44.55
N ALA A 702 -15.48 -47.19 -43.64
CA ALA A 702 -16.34 -46.55 -42.67
C ALA A 702 -16.32 -47.26 -41.30
N PRO A 703 -16.02 -46.55 -40.20
CA PRO A 703 -16.07 -47.13 -38.85
C PRO A 703 -17.51 -47.33 -38.38
N GLY A 704 -17.72 -48.36 -37.56
CA GLY A 704 -18.99 -48.56 -36.85
C GLY A 704 -19.07 -47.62 -35.66
N ARG A 705 -20.21 -46.95 -35.48
CA ARG A 705 -20.44 -46.00 -34.39
C ARG A 705 -21.68 -46.39 -33.60
N ALA A 706 -21.53 -46.50 -32.27
CA ALA A 706 -22.62 -46.65 -31.33
C ALA A 706 -22.47 -45.64 -30.20
N THR A 707 -23.54 -45.46 -29.44
CA THR A 707 -23.54 -44.71 -28.19
C THR A 707 -23.66 -45.69 -27.05
N VAL A 708 -22.75 -45.61 -26.07
CA VAL A 708 -22.87 -46.31 -24.80
C VAL A 708 -23.50 -45.36 -23.80
N LEU A 709 -24.57 -45.82 -23.16
CA LEU A 709 -25.29 -45.11 -22.10
C LEU A 709 -24.96 -45.77 -20.77
N LEU A 710 -24.49 -44.97 -19.82
CA LEU A 710 -24.43 -45.33 -18.41
C LEU A 710 -25.55 -44.58 -17.69
N SER A 711 -26.43 -45.30 -17.00
CA SER A 711 -27.56 -44.68 -16.29
C SER A 711 -27.66 -45.21 -14.87
N PRO A 712 -28.11 -44.39 -13.90
CA PRO A 712 -28.56 -44.92 -12.62
C PRO A 712 -29.81 -45.78 -12.80
N GLY A 713 -30.14 -46.57 -11.78
CA GLY A 713 -31.32 -47.44 -11.74
C GLY A 713 -32.02 -47.38 -10.38
N PRO A 714 -33.22 -47.96 -10.23
CA PRO A 714 -33.93 -47.95 -8.95
C PRO A 714 -33.08 -48.56 -7.82
N GLY A 715 -32.69 -47.74 -6.83
CA GLY A 715 -31.90 -48.16 -5.67
C GLY A 715 -30.39 -48.31 -5.91
N ILE A 716 -29.90 -47.98 -7.11
CA ILE A 716 -28.49 -48.04 -7.50
C ILE A 716 -28.04 -46.74 -8.18
N GLY A 717 -26.86 -46.26 -7.83
CA GLY A 717 -26.28 -45.06 -8.40
C GLY A 717 -24.80 -44.98 -8.07
N PHE A 718 -23.99 -44.46 -9.00
CA PHE A 718 -22.55 -44.45 -8.87
C PHE A 718 -22.00 -43.04 -9.05
N PHE A 719 -21.26 -42.57 -8.05
CA PHE A 719 -20.58 -41.28 -8.07
C PHE A 719 -19.08 -41.51 -8.26
N GLY A 720 -18.52 -41.04 -9.37
CA GLY A 720 -17.09 -41.16 -9.66
C GLY A 720 -16.79 -41.55 -11.10
N ASN A 721 -15.49 -41.73 -11.39
CA ASN A 721 -15.02 -42.05 -12.72
C ASN A 721 -15.31 -43.52 -13.08
N VAL A 722 -15.93 -43.72 -14.25
CA VAL A 722 -16.15 -45.03 -14.87
C VAL A 722 -15.33 -45.12 -16.15
N SER A 723 -14.43 -46.10 -16.20
CA SER A 723 -13.62 -46.45 -17.36
C SER A 723 -14.36 -47.43 -18.27
N LEU A 724 -14.21 -47.24 -19.58
CA LEU A 724 -14.81 -48.14 -20.58
C LEU A 724 -13.76 -48.93 -21.34
N ALA A 725 -14.06 -50.19 -21.62
CA ALA A 725 -13.21 -51.10 -22.38
C ALA A 725 -14.03 -51.98 -23.31
N CYS A 726 -13.41 -52.42 -24.41
CA CYS A 726 -13.97 -53.43 -25.32
C CYS A 726 -13.14 -54.72 -25.26
N SER A 727 -13.82 -55.87 -25.32
CA SER A 727 -13.21 -57.18 -25.50
C SER A 727 -13.99 -58.01 -26.54
N GLY A 728 -13.37 -59.07 -27.07
CA GLY A 728 -14.00 -59.90 -28.11
C GLY A 728 -14.07 -59.23 -29.49
N LEU A 729 -13.20 -58.26 -29.77
CA LEU A 729 -13.13 -57.60 -31.07
C LEU A 729 -12.77 -58.58 -32.19
N PRO A 730 -13.38 -58.46 -33.40
CA PRO A 730 -12.93 -59.17 -34.58
C PRO A 730 -11.44 -58.94 -34.86
N ALA A 731 -10.75 -59.94 -35.44
CA ALA A 731 -9.34 -59.83 -35.78
C ALA A 731 -9.06 -58.61 -36.70
N GLY A 732 -8.15 -57.72 -36.27
CA GLY A 732 -7.79 -56.50 -37.00
C GLY A 732 -8.71 -55.28 -36.76
N ALA A 733 -9.64 -55.35 -35.79
CA ALA A 733 -10.44 -54.22 -35.35
C ALA A 733 -9.93 -53.60 -34.03
N THR A 734 -10.11 -52.29 -33.88
CA THR A 734 -9.84 -51.53 -32.65
C THR A 734 -11.10 -50.81 -32.17
N CYS A 735 -11.23 -50.60 -30.86
CA CYS A 735 -12.34 -49.89 -30.24
C CYS A 735 -11.83 -48.67 -29.48
N SER A 736 -12.53 -47.55 -29.60
CA SER A 736 -12.28 -46.31 -28.84
C SER A 736 -13.57 -45.68 -28.35
N PHE A 737 -13.46 -44.92 -27.26
CA PHE A 737 -14.55 -44.19 -26.62
C PHE A 737 -14.21 -42.69 -26.56
N GLN A 738 -15.19 -41.82 -26.80
CA GLN A 738 -15.01 -40.37 -26.70
C GLN A 738 -16.20 -39.75 -25.93
N PRO A 739 -16.00 -39.34 -24.66
CA PRO A 739 -14.78 -39.50 -23.84
C PRO A 739 -14.52 -40.96 -23.39
N ALA A 740 -13.27 -41.29 -23.02
CA ALA A 740 -12.87 -42.64 -22.63
C ALA A 740 -13.20 -43.01 -21.16
N GLN A 741 -13.45 -42.00 -20.34
CA GLN A 741 -13.99 -42.12 -18.99
C GLN A 741 -15.19 -41.19 -18.86
N LEU A 742 -16.20 -41.64 -18.12
CA LEU A 742 -17.35 -40.84 -17.76
C LEU A 742 -17.31 -40.57 -16.26
N LEU A 743 -17.42 -39.31 -15.86
CA LEU A 743 -17.69 -38.95 -14.47
C LEU A 743 -19.20 -39.04 -14.26
N LEU A 744 -19.64 -40.06 -13.54
CA LEU A 744 -21.03 -40.20 -13.15
C LEU A 744 -21.25 -39.39 -11.87
N ASP A 745 -22.36 -38.66 -11.83
CA ASP A 745 -22.80 -37.92 -10.64
C ASP A 745 -23.79 -38.74 -9.79
N GLY A 746 -24.13 -39.97 -10.22
CA GLY A 746 -25.10 -40.84 -9.56
C GLY A 746 -26.56 -40.53 -9.91
N PHE A 747 -26.85 -39.49 -10.69
CA PHE A 747 -28.21 -38.99 -10.94
C PHE A 747 -28.55 -38.92 -12.43
N ASP A 748 -27.62 -38.42 -13.23
CA ASP A 748 -27.83 -38.15 -14.64
C ASP A 748 -27.29 -39.31 -15.49
N SER A 749 -28.01 -39.63 -16.56
CA SER A 749 -27.52 -40.62 -17.52
C SER A 749 -26.47 -40.00 -18.42
N MET A 750 -25.31 -40.64 -18.51
CA MET A 750 -24.17 -40.15 -19.29
C MET A 750 -23.96 -41.02 -20.51
N THR A 751 -23.54 -40.40 -21.62
CA THR A 751 -23.26 -41.11 -22.87
C THR A 751 -21.82 -40.90 -23.33
N THR A 752 -21.27 -41.92 -23.96
CA THR A 752 -20.00 -41.82 -24.71
C THR A 752 -20.18 -42.40 -26.11
N ALA A 753 -19.49 -41.82 -27.08
CA ALA A 753 -19.45 -42.37 -28.43
C ALA A 753 -18.45 -43.54 -28.48
N LEU A 754 -18.94 -44.74 -28.80
CA LEU A 754 -18.15 -45.92 -29.14
C LEU A 754 -17.87 -45.93 -30.64
N THR A 755 -16.60 -46.00 -31.02
CA THR A 755 -16.17 -46.17 -32.41
C THR A 755 -15.36 -47.46 -32.55
N ILE A 756 -15.77 -48.33 -33.47
CA ILE A 756 -15.02 -49.53 -33.85
C ILE A 756 -14.50 -49.35 -35.27
N THR A 757 -13.19 -49.39 -35.42
CA THR A 757 -12.49 -49.22 -36.70
C THR A 757 -11.79 -50.52 -37.07
N ARG A 758 -11.66 -50.80 -38.36
CA ARG A 758 -10.83 -51.89 -38.88
C ARG A 758 -9.61 -51.27 -39.56
N SER A 759 -8.41 -51.70 -39.21
CA SER A 759 -7.20 -51.26 -39.92
C SER A 759 -7.15 -51.91 -41.30
N ALA A 760 -7.04 -51.12 -42.37
CA ALA A 760 -6.54 -51.63 -43.65
C ALA A 760 -5.11 -52.16 -43.42
N GLN A 761 -4.78 -53.34 -43.94
CA GLN A 761 -3.39 -53.84 -43.91
C GLN A 761 -2.50 -52.88 -44.71
N ALA A 762 -1.85 -51.95 -44.00
CA ALA A 762 -0.78 -51.13 -44.55
C ALA A 762 0.53 -51.92 -44.44
N SER A 763 1.16 -52.13 -45.60
CA SER A 763 2.52 -52.62 -45.73
C SER A 763 3.51 -51.69 -45.00
N LEU A 764 4.46 -52.31 -44.30
CA LEU A 764 5.50 -51.68 -43.49
C LEU A 764 6.26 -50.56 -44.23
N ARG A 765 6.37 -49.40 -43.59
CA ARG A 765 7.58 -48.55 -43.65
C ARG A 765 7.92 -48.03 -42.26
N ALA A 766 9.15 -48.33 -41.85
CA ALA A 766 9.77 -47.94 -40.59
C ALA A 766 10.06 -46.43 -40.54
N ALA A 767 9.97 -45.82 -39.35
CA ALA A 767 10.95 -44.81 -38.91
C ALA A 767 10.77 -44.42 -37.43
N SER A 768 11.92 -44.48 -36.74
CA SER A 768 12.47 -43.52 -35.77
C SER A 768 11.85 -43.35 -34.38
N THR A 769 12.64 -43.79 -33.41
CA THR A 769 12.59 -43.52 -31.96
C THR A 769 13.06 -42.10 -31.62
N VAL A 770 12.36 -41.43 -30.68
CA VAL A 770 12.92 -40.34 -29.86
C VAL A 770 12.38 -40.47 -28.43
N PRO A 771 13.19 -40.40 -27.36
CA PRO A 771 12.74 -40.63 -25.99
C PRO A 771 12.23 -39.35 -25.30
N LEU A 772 11.28 -39.54 -24.38
CA LEU A 772 10.68 -38.52 -23.52
C LEU A 772 11.68 -38.00 -22.46
N ARG A 773 11.86 -36.68 -22.42
CA ARG A 773 12.62 -35.94 -21.41
C ARG A 773 11.72 -35.68 -20.21
N LYS A 774 12.17 -36.10 -19.02
CA LYS A 774 11.59 -35.75 -17.72
C LYS A 774 11.83 -34.25 -17.44
N LEU A 775 10.84 -33.57 -16.85
CA LEU A 775 11.05 -32.32 -16.12
C LEU A 775 10.29 -32.37 -14.77
N PRO A 776 10.88 -31.83 -13.69
CA PRO A 776 10.42 -32.04 -12.32
C PRO A 776 9.46 -30.96 -11.83
N LEU A 777 8.76 -31.30 -10.74
CA LEU A 777 8.18 -30.37 -9.79
C LEU A 777 9.25 -29.43 -9.20
N SER A 778 8.87 -28.18 -8.97
CA SER A 778 9.37 -27.37 -7.86
C SER A 778 8.27 -26.42 -7.38
N LEU A 779 7.68 -26.74 -6.22
CA LEU A 779 7.16 -25.76 -5.27
C LEU A 779 8.35 -25.29 -4.41
N GLY A 780 8.40 -24.01 -4.08
CA GLY A 780 9.16 -23.50 -2.94
C GLY A 780 9.84 -22.15 -3.20
N GLY A 781 9.57 -21.17 -2.32
CA GLY A 781 10.24 -19.87 -2.22
C GLY A 781 9.23 -18.72 -2.15
N LEU A 782 8.77 -18.32 -0.96
CA LEU A 782 9.38 -17.30 -0.07
C LEU A 782 9.23 -15.89 -0.69
N SER A 783 8.27 -15.05 -0.25
CA SER A 783 8.36 -14.14 0.91
C SER A 783 9.68 -13.35 0.97
N ALA A 784 9.63 -12.14 0.41
CA ALA A 784 10.43 -10.96 0.74
C ALA A 784 9.82 -9.80 -0.07
N ALA A 785 9.09 -8.90 0.58
CA ALA A 785 8.50 -7.72 -0.05
C ALA A 785 8.24 -6.64 1.00
N ALA A 786 9.28 -5.87 1.33
CA ALA A 786 9.16 -4.58 1.99
C ALA A 786 10.04 -3.60 1.19
N GLY A 787 9.38 -2.78 0.39
CA GLY A 787 10.02 -1.86 -0.53
C GLY A 787 8.93 -1.26 -1.40
N LEU A 788 8.08 -0.41 -0.82
CA LEU A 788 6.99 0.19 -1.59
C LEU A 788 6.58 1.57 -1.10
N PHE A 789 6.61 2.44 -2.11
CA PHE A 789 6.01 3.74 -2.22
C PHE A 789 4.55 3.86 -1.84
N LEU A 790 4.23 5.12 -1.56
CA LEU A 790 2.90 5.70 -1.55
C LEU A 790 2.72 6.72 -2.66
N PHE A 791 2.76 6.24 -3.91
CA PHE A 791 2.05 6.91 -4.99
C PHE A 791 0.58 6.49 -4.96
N ALA A 792 -0.17 6.92 -3.95
CA ALA A 792 -1.62 6.92 -4.06
C ALA A 792 -1.98 7.96 -5.13
N SER A 793 -2.76 7.57 -6.15
CA SER A 793 -3.44 8.57 -6.98
C SER A 793 -4.29 9.41 -6.02
N ARG A 794 -3.84 10.63 -5.69
CA ARG A 794 -4.42 11.53 -4.67
C ARG A 794 -5.84 12.03 -5.00
N ARG A 795 -6.57 11.38 -5.94
CA ARG A 795 -7.91 11.77 -6.41
C ARG A 795 -8.75 10.61 -6.95
N LYS A 796 -9.06 9.58 -6.15
CA LYS A 796 -10.26 8.78 -6.43
C LYS A 796 -11.07 8.54 -5.16
N PRO A 797 -12.35 8.98 -5.11
CA PRO A 797 -13.25 8.59 -4.03
C PRO A 797 -13.44 7.08 -4.06
N HIS A 798 -13.34 6.44 -2.90
CA HIS A 798 -13.64 5.03 -2.72
C HIS A 798 -15.06 4.72 -3.23
N SER A 799 -15.14 4.12 -4.41
CA SER A 799 -16.29 3.36 -4.87
C SER A 799 -15.78 1.96 -5.13
N GLY A 800 -16.32 1.00 -4.38
CA GLY A 800 -15.81 -0.36 -4.31
C GLY A 800 -15.78 -1.07 -5.66
N PHE A 801 -14.80 -1.96 -5.83
CA PHE A 801 -14.82 -2.93 -6.92
C PHE A 801 -14.30 -4.28 -6.42
N LEU A 802 -15.24 -5.21 -6.30
CA LEU A 802 -15.00 -6.65 -6.13
C LEU A 802 -14.42 -7.24 -7.43
N CYS A 803 -13.59 -8.27 -7.25
CA CYS A 803 -13.16 -9.23 -8.26
C CYS A 803 -14.31 -9.80 -9.10
N ALA A 804 -14.13 -9.86 -10.42
CA ALA A 804 -14.69 -10.90 -11.28
C ALA A 804 -13.96 -10.93 -12.64
N ILE A 805 -13.21 -12.00 -12.92
CA ILE A 805 -12.73 -12.36 -14.26
C ILE A 805 -13.41 -13.65 -14.66
N LEU A 806 -14.24 -13.64 -15.72
CA LEU A 806 -14.58 -14.81 -16.54
C LEU A 806 -15.45 -14.43 -17.75
N VAL A 807 -14.88 -14.45 -18.96
CA VAL A 807 -15.58 -14.67 -20.26
C VAL A 807 -14.55 -15.30 -21.21
N LEU A 808 -14.62 -16.61 -21.49
CA LEU A 808 -15.33 -17.30 -22.60
C LEU A 808 -14.78 -16.96 -24.00
N ILE A 809 -14.42 -17.98 -24.79
CA ILE A 809 -14.74 -18.12 -26.23
C ILE A 809 -14.70 -19.60 -26.62
N CYS A 810 -15.84 -20.09 -27.10
CA CYS A 810 -15.97 -21.29 -27.91
C CYS A 810 -16.09 -20.90 -29.39
N SER A 811 -15.82 -21.89 -30.24
CA SER A 811 -16.41 -22.15 -31.56
C SER A 811 -15.47 -22.02 -32.76
N LEU A 812 -15.37 -23.12 -33.51
CA LEU A 812 -15.57 -23.17 -34.96
C LEU A 812 -15.54 -24.63 -35.42
N GLY A 813 -16.74 -25.15 -35.74
CA GLY A 813 -16.91 -26.28 -36.65
C GLY A 813 -17.28 -25.74 -38.02
N VAL A 814 -16.74 -26.36 -39.08
CA VAL A 814 -17.20 -26.15 -40.46
C VAL A 814 -17.29 -27.50 -41.15
N CYS A 815 -18.49 -27.81 -41.63
CA CYS A 815 -18.80 -28.86 -42.59
C CYS A 815 -18.82 -28.26 -44.01
N ALA A 816 -18.32 -28.99 -45.01
CA ALA A 816 -18.64 -28.84 -46.44
C ALA A 816 -18.35 -30.21 -47.10
N GLY A 817 -19.32 -30.88 -47.73
CA GLY A 817 -19.71 -30.73 -49.15
C GLY A 817 -18.81 -31.63 -50.03
N CYS A 818 -19.21 -32.35 -51.08
CA CYS A 818 -20.38 -32.35 -51.95
C CYS A 818 -20.26 -33.57 -52.92
N GLY A 819 -21.35 -34.00 -53.57
CA GLY A 819 -21.31 -34.45 -54.97
C GLY A 819 -21.53 -35.93 -55.34
N GLY A 820 -22.62 -36.19 -56.09
CA GLY A 820 -22.49 -36.69 -57.48
C GLY A 820 -22.73 -38.17 -57.78
N SER A 821 -23.86 -38.45 -58.43
CA SER A 821 -24.38 -39.75 -58.91
C SER A 821 -23.66 -40.35 -60.13
N SER A 822 -23.66 -41.69 -60.27
CA SER A 822 -24.12 -42.46 -61.46
C SER A 822 -23.76 -43.95 -61.34
N GLY A 823 -24.67 -44.82 -61.77
CA GLY A 823 -24.64 -46.25 -61.48
C GLY A 823 -23.94 -47.13 -62.52
N SER A 824 -23.64 -48.37 -62.15
CA SER A 824 -23.59 -49.55 -63.04
C SER A 824 -23.72 -50.83 -62.20
N ALA A 825 -24.26 -51.87 -62.82
CA ALA A 825 -24.68 -53.13 -62.22
C ALA A 825 -23.57 -53.99 -61.60
N ALA A 826 -23.99 -54.87 -60.68
CA ALA A 826 -23.20 -55.71 -59.79
C ALA A 826 -22.47 -56.91 -60.46
N PRO A 827 -21.32 -57.33 -59.89
CA PRO A 827 -20.88 -58.72 -59.85
C PRO A 827 -21.02 -59.35 -58.44
N PRO A 828 -20.93 -60.69 -58.31
CA PRO A 828 -21.53 -61.47 -57.22
C PRO A 828 -20.77 -61.41 -55.89
N GLY A 829 -21.53 -61.64 -54.80
CA GLY A 829 -21.19 -61.20 -53.45
C GLY A 829 -20.17 -62.01 -52.63
N PRO A 830 -19.82 -61.51 -51.44
CA PRO A 830 -19.06 -62.25 -50.43
C PRO A 830 -20.00 -63.08 -49.53
N PRO A 831 -19.47 -64.10 -48.83
CA PRO A 831 -20.25 -65.01 -47.98
C PRO A 831 -20.89 -64.25 -46.80
N PRO A 832 -21.92 -64.81 -46.13
CA PRO A 832 -22.58 -64.13 -45.03
C PRO A 832 -21.56 -63.80 -43.94
N ALA A 833 -21.30 -62.52 -43.74
CA ALA A 833 -20.41 -62.04 -42.70
C ALA A 833 -20.95 -62.48 -41.34
N THR A 834 -20.22 -63.35 -40.66
CA THR A 834 -20.61 -63.87 -39.35
C THR A 834 -20.39 -62.76 -38.33
N ALA A 835 -21.46 -62.24 -37.74
CA ALA A 835 -21.36 -61.21 -36.73
C ALA A 835 -20.55 -61.72 -35.52
N THR A 836 -19.53 -60.98 -35.11
CA THR A 836 -18.76 -61.26 -33.89
C THR A 836 -19.37 -60.49 -32.73
N ILE A 837 -19.51 -61.12 -31.57
CA ILE A 837 -20.04 -60.46 -30.38
C ILE A 837 -18.91 -59.69 -29.69
N VAL A 838 -19.02 -58.36 -29.66
CA VAL A 838 -18.10 -57.47 -28.93
C VAL A 838 -18.74 -57.14 -27.59
N THR A 839 -17.96 -57.31 -26.52
CA THR A 839 -18.38 -56.98 -25.16
C THR A 839 -17.81 -55.63 -24.76
N VAL A 840 -18.68 -54.68 -24.46
CA VAL A 840 -18.33 -53.38 -23.88
C VAL A 840 -18.47 -53.49 -22.37
N THR A 841 -17.42 -53.19 -21.63
CA THR A 841 -17.40 -53.22 -20.17
C THR A 841 -17.16 -51.82 -19.64
N ALA A 842 -17.96 -51.42 -18.66
CA ALA A 842 -17.77 -50.21 -17.89
C ALA A 842 -17.44 -50.59 -16.44
N SER A 843 -16.35 -50.03 -15.91
CA SER A 843 -15.86 -50.34 -14.56
C SER A 843 -15.49 -49.07 -13.81
N GLY A 844 -15.91 -48.96 -12.55
CA GLY A 844 -15.62 -47.81 -11.69
C GLY A 844 -15.44 -48.23 -10.23
N GLY A 845 -14.81 -47.36 -9.43
CA GLY A 845 -14.62 -47.56 -7.99
C GLY A 845 -13.37 -48.36 -7.64
N SER A 846 -13.14 -48.57 -6.34
CA SER A 846 -12.01 -49.35 -5.83
C SER A 846 -12.40 -50.11 -4.55
N GLY A 847 -11.69 -51.18 -4.23
CA GLY A 847 -11.97 -52.00 -3.04
C GLY A 847 -13.37 -52.63 -3.07
N SER A 848 -14.08 -52.59 -1.93
CA SER A 848 -15.42 -53.16 -1.78
C SER A 848 -16.55 -52.36 -2.47
N LEU A 849 -16.23 -51.23 -3.10
CA LEU A 849 -17.16 -50.38 -3.85
C LEU A 849 -16.88 -50.42 -5.38
N ALA A 850 -16.06 -51.37 -5.83
CA ALA A 850 -15.79 -51.57 -7.24
C ALA A 850 -17.01 -52.18 -7.95
N VAL A 851 -17.42 -51.55 -9.04
CA VAL A 851 -18.58 -51.92 -9.86
C VAL A 851 -18.12 -52.17 -11.28
N SER A 852 -18.61 -53.24 -11.90
CA SER A 852 -18.33 -53.52 -13.31
C SER A 852 -19.52 -54.20 -13.98
N HIS A 853 -19.98 -53.61 -15.09
CA HIS A 853 -21.04 -54.17 -15.91
C HIS A 853 -20.64 -54.22 -17.38
N SER A 854 -21.22 -55.16 -18.10
CA SER A 854 -20.93 -55.35 -19.52
C SER A 854 -22.21 -55.47 -20.35
N VAL A 855 -22.17 -54.89 -21.55
CA VAL A 855 -23.21 -55.07 -22.59
C VAL A 855 -22.55 -55.56 -23.86
N THR A 856 -23.26 -56.40 -24.62
CA THR A 856 -22.76 -56.94 -25.88
C THR A 856 -23.40 -56.26 -27.08
N LEU A 857 -22.63 -56.04 -28.15
CA LEU A 857 -23.15 -55.69 -29.46
C LEU A 857 -22.61 -56.63 -30.54
N ALA A 858 -23.41 -56.84 -31.60
CA ALA A 858 -23.02 -57.66 -32.73
C ALA A 858 -22.26 -56.80 -33.76
N VAL A 859 -21.00 -57.14 -34.05
CA VAL A 859 -20.17 -56.43 -35.03
C VAL A 859 -19.93 -57.31 -36.25
N THR A 860 -20.40 -56.84 -37.40
CA THR A 860 -20.20 -57.49 -38.69
C THR A 860 -19.10 -56.75 -39.44
N LEU A 861 -17.96 -57.40 -39.66
CA LEU A 861 -16.94 -56.87 -40.57
C LEU A 861 -17.34 -57.19 -42.01
N GLN A 862 -17.42 -56.16 -42.86
CA GLN A 862 -17.58 -56.31 -44.30
C GLN A 862 -16.32 -55.87 -45.04
#